data_AF-A0A939YKL6-F1
#
_entry.id   AF-A0A939YKL6-F1
#
_cell.length_a   1.000
_cell.length_b   1.000
_cell.length_c   1.000
_cell.angle_alpha   90.00
_cell.angle_beta   90.00
_cell.angle_gamma   90.00
#
_symmetry.space_group_name_H-M   'P 1'
#
loop_
_entity.id
_entity.type
_entity.pdbx_description
1 polymer ?
#
loop_
_entity_poly.entity_id
_entity_poly.type
_entity_poly.pdbx_seq_one_letter_code
_entity_poly.pdbx_strand_id
1 'polypeptide(L)'
;MALQKYVIRQISALSIIASAVGEYGAWRFSFDATDPSKEFLVEETKQDDCAIYHQAMCVLYGENYQAESDCEKLKDALIYIDFSGTFDERGYSRPVYAINKAECMLGRDGTILNLGRGYAKYLAFERSANMSRNSVLSFVREDLYEPLRERMMLGMKIGKCQLAKLYAYNALMYTSGRRVNDPHLLSEKKIIVIDNPKSTVKNANIVTVEDDGSDDPVRKYTRVEKTADVEVLEFDGEGIISKEMARSLDSSGAHHSFQVRLPYIKGVVHEIDLRGLFSQLGVPKIKDIWGVEHDVNDVQMILTKSMFKGYGWMTENGLSWAEYLERCRKYDHALYISGSDKAERESVTELNYQFLNTLALTEEEFRPADLPRGWDKSPENDSRHWLTKTTEVAYYDYCANAEARLSYFLKDLSNGELKLNNRRRQRAGLLKKNPLYLEESIFTKELSDNAESVRNKYAVGKLLVAGDTRYLSDDLMRLLSYIVKTSVGEGDACKKLTAEELRGNEIYAPSPVFKEQPYYTLLRSPHIARNEEAFVYPLTTVGAIRKKYLSHLYYVLMVDSRSLIPERLGGADYDGDLVRTVADPLVNDCVKKGYDNGKSLPVLKIPSAEPLIADAKDWKARAEAVKSTFSSRVGQISNTALRLGIVAYDENNEDEKRDESRMDTEALAILTGLEIDSAKSGVKPDLTEYLYGRNTKKSVFLRYKTISKDNRDRKWYEQTKEKDIEDFIEEVDWDEVSSNMERLPYYAYMLGQETKQYKPKPAEDEKLFTFASEPDWKDNLDPFSMERVKAVVSAYHAADARIRFIKHLSTDFKRQKDVVRILFSRGQLNTVSAEQLYALFDAAPADSIRKARRALTENKWHLTPKKNRGFVWFSIVPSGVSTEYMDVFCDFRNGGFRLLGDILCDLDELYSNQKILKNIVRDGDSPELKFILSGIRHFSDYKETIVSNCIALLSPPDRRERRVDFDEAVKCAVALGERRFVLEVMPYSALEWTVGPAEKKKRRWFGR
;
A
#
# COMPACT_ATOMS: atom_id res chain seq x y z
N MET A 1 3.21 -15.05 9.71
CA MET A 1 4.61 -15.02 10.20
C MET A 1 5.30 -13.78 9.63
N ALA A 2 6.18 -13.12 10.38
CA ALA A 2 6.90 -11.95 9.86
C ALA A 2 7.87 -12.37 8.75
N LEU A 3 7.83 -11.68 7.62
CA LEU A 3 8.82 -11.86 6.56
C LEU A 3 10.18 -11.35 7.04
N GLN A 4 11.25 -11.96 6.54
CA GLN A 4 12.57 -11.41 6.72
C GLN A 4 12.65 -10.02 6.10
N LYS A 5 13.44 -9.14 6.70
CA LYS A 5 13.64 -7.77 6.22
C LYS A 5 15.10 -7.53 5.84
N TYR A 6 15.28 -6.77 4.76
CA TYR A 6 16.55 -6.28 4.27
C TYR A 6 16.57 -4.76 4.39
N VAL A 7 17.73 -4.21 4.70
CA VAL A 7 17.90 -2.76 4.68
C VAL A 7 18.49 -2.36 3.32
N ILE A 8 17.72 -1.58 2.55
CA ILE A 8 18.09 -1.08 1.23
C ILE A 8 18.18 0.44 1.29
N ARG A 9 19.29 0.99 0.80
CA ARG A 9 19.50 2.44 0.73
C ARG A 9 18.72 3.04 -0.43
N GLN A 10 18.00 4.12 -0.16
CA GLN A 10 17.29 4.93 -1.15
C GLN A 10 17.94 6.31 -1.24
N ILE A 11 18.17 6.80 -2.46
CA ILE A 11 18.83 8.07 -2.73
C ILE A 11 18.02 8.85 -3.77
N SER A 12 17.82 10.16 -3.57
CA SER A 12 17.18 10.98 -4.59
C SER A 12 18.08 11.14 -5.83
N ALA A 13 17.53 10.90 -7.02
CA ALA A 13 18.24 11.13 -8.29
C ALA A 13 18.73 12.58 -8.39
N LEU A 14 17.94 13.54 -7.92
CA LEU A 14 18.29 14.97 -7.95
C LEU A 14 19.55 15.27 -7.12
N SER A 15 19.72 14.58 -6.00
CA SER A 15 20.91 14.72 -5.15
C SER A 15 22.18 14.22 -5.85
N ILE A 16 22.07 13.14 -6.61
CA ILE A 16 23.18 12.59 -7.40
C ILE A 16 23.50 13.49 -8.59
N ILE A 17 22.47 13.96 -9.30
CA ILE A 17 22.57 14.86 -10.46
C ILE A 17 23.22 16.20 -10.10
N ALA A 18 22.97 16.71 -8.89
CA ALA A 18 23.58 17.94 -8.38
C ALA A 18 25.11 17.86 -8.31
N SER A 19 25.66 16.67 -8.07
CA SER A 19 27.11 16.41 -8.02
C SER A 19 27.71 15.99 -9.38
N ALA A 20 26.94 16.01 -10.48
CA ALA A 20 27.40 15.51 -11.78
C ALA A 20 28.36 16.47 -12.50
N VAL A 21 29.50 15.94 -12.97
CA VAL A 21 30.53 16.67 -13.72
C VAL A 21 30.43 16.33 -15.21
N GLY A 22 30.50 17.34 -16.08
CA GLY A 22 30.37 17.16 -17.53
C GLY A 22 31.73 16.92 -18.18
N GLU A 23 31.84 15.87 -18.98
CA GLU A 23 33.04 15.54 -19.77
C GLU A 23 32.61 15.18 -21.21
N TYR A 24 33.06 15.95 -22.20
CA TYR A 24 32.94 15.66 -23.64
C TYR A 24 31.54 15.21 -24.14
N GLY A 25 30.46 15.79 -23.62
CA GLY A 25 29.08 15.45 -24.01
C GLY A 25 28.45 14.28 -23.25
N ALA A 26 29.15 13.73 -22.25
CA ALA A 26 28.65 12.76 -21.27
C ALA A 26 28.71 13.34 -19.84
N TRP A 27 28.00 12.71 -18.91
CA TRP A 27 27.98 13.09 -17.49
C TRP A 27 28.58 11.99 -16.64
N ARG A 28 29.51 12.36 -15.76
CA ARG A 28 30.02 11.46 -14.72
C ARG A 28 29.35 11.81 -13.40
N PHE A 29 28.75 10.80 -12.78
CA PHE A 29 28.10 10.92 -11.48
C PHE A 29 29.02 10.35 -10.42
N SER A 30 29.39 11.17 -9.43
CA SER A 30 30.09 10.73 -8.22
C SER A 30 29.35 11.25 -7.00
N PHE A 31 28.98 10.36 -6.09
CA PHE A 31 28.31 10.72 -4.85
C PHE A 31 28.94 9.95 -3.68
N ASP A 32 29.36 10.67 -2.65
CA ASP A 32 30.03 10.09 -1.49
C ASP A 32 29.18 10.26 -0.23
N ALA A 33 28.48 9.19 0.18
CA ALA A 33 27.65 9.18 1.38
C ALA A 33 28.47 9.15 2.67
N THR A 34 29.80 9.02 2.60
CA THR A 34 30.67 9.17 3.79
C THR A 34 30.92 10.64 4.13
N ASP A 35 30.60 11.55 3.22
CA ASP A 35 30.54 12.97 3.51
C ASP A 35 29.36 13.25 4.46
N PRO A 36 29.60 13.85 5.65
CA PRO A 36 28.53 14.23 6.58
C PRO A 36 27.43 15.10 5.94
N SER A 37 27.73 15.83 4.86
CA SER A 37 26.75 16.63 4.11
C SER A 37 25.89 15.83 3.13
N LYS A 38 26.14 14.55 2.94
CA LYS A 38 25.43 13.68 1.99
C LYS A 38 24.79 12.48 2.65
N GLU A 39 25.24 12.12 3.84
CA GLU A 39 24.76 10.96 4.60
C GLU A 39 23.23 10.94 4.76
N PHE A 40 22.59 12.09 5.00
CA PHE A 40 21.13 12.20 5.18
C PHE A 40 20.33 12.15 3.87
N LEU A 41 20.99 12.32 2.73
CA LEU A 41 20.35 12.15 1.42
C LEU A 41 20.19 10.66 1.07
N VAL A 42 20.72 9.79 1.93
CA VAL A 42 20.58 8.35 1.88
C VAL A 42 19.60 7.90 2.96
N GLU A 43 18.41 7.50 2.54
CA GLU A 43 17.43 6.92 3.43
C GLU A 43 17.65 5.40 3.54
N GLU A 44 17.69 4.86 4.75
CA GLU A 44 17.71 3.42 4.97
C GLU A 44 16.29 2.88 5.08
N THR A 45 15.83 2.23 4.01
CA THR A 45 14.48 1.65 3.94
C THR A 45 14.52 0.17 4.31
N LYS A 46 13.55 -0.27 5.12
CA LYS A 46 13.36 -1.69 5.41
C LYS A 46 12.42 -2.31 4.38
N GLN A 47 12.91 -3.30 3.65
CA GLN A 47 12.18 -4.00 2.59
C GLN A 47 11.91 -5.44 3.01
N ASP A 48 10.69 -5.91 2.81
CA ASP A 48 10.34 -7.31 3.01
C ASP A 48 11.05 -8.19 1.96
N ASP A 49 11.41 -9.41 2.36
CA ASP A 49 12.10 -10.37 1.51
C ASP A 49 11.36 -10.65 0.20
N CYS A 50 12.14 -10.84 -0.86
CA CYS A 50 11.68 -11.19 -2.20
C CYS A 50 12.76 -11.98 -2.94
N ALA A 51 12.37 -12.61 -4.06
CA ALA A 51 13.25 -13.51 -4.80
C ALA A 51 14.56 -12.84 -5.25
N ILE A 52 14.53 -11.59 -5.71
CA ILE A 52 15.75 -10.92 -6.18
C ILE A 52 16.76 -10.64 -5.06
N TYR A 53 16.30 -10.37 -3.83
CA TYR A 53 17.21 -10.19 -2.70
C TYR A 53 17.90 -11.49 -2.33
N HIS A 54 17.15 -12.60 -2.31
CA HIS A 54 17.73 -13.94 -2.14
C HIS A 54 18.79 -14.24 -3.20
N GLN A 55 18.47 -13.97 -4.47
CA GLN A 55 19.41 -14.16 -5.58
C GLN A 55 20.66 -13.28 -5.45
N ALA A 56 20.53 -12.02 -5.02
CA ALA A 56 21.67 -11.15 -4.74
C ALA A 56 22.56 -11.67 -3.61
N MET A 57 21.95 -12.21 -2.55
CA MET A 57 22.68 -12.85 -1.46
C MET A 57 23.43 -14.10 -1.91
N CYS A 58 22.83 -14.94 -2.76
CA CYS A 58 23.51 -16.09 -3.31
C CYS A 58 24.72 -15.71 -4.18
N VAL A 59 24.65 -14.62 -4.95
CA VAL A 59 25.79 -14.12 -5.73
C VAL A 59 26.92 -13.63 -4.80
N LEU A 60 26.57 -12.93 -3.73
CA LEU A 60 27.56 -12.35 -2.80
C LEU A 60 28.21 -13.37 -1.85
N TYR A 61 27.44 -14.35 -1.39
CA TYR A 61 27.82 -15.22 -0.26
C TYR A 61 27.69 -16.72 -0.55
N GLY A 62 27.26 -17.10 -1.75
CA GLY A 62 27.06 -18.50 -2.17
C GLY A 62 25.66 -19.03 -1.87
N GLU A 63 25.36 -20.21 -2.43
CA GLU A 63 24.01 -20.81 -2.45
C GLU A 63 23.51 -21.30 -1.08
N ASN A 64 24.43 -21.57 -0.13
CA ASN A 64 24.08 -22.02 1.22
C ASN A 64 23.87 -20.87 2.22
N TYR A 65 23.62 -19.65 1.72
CA TYR A 65 23.41 -18.50 2.58
C TYR A 65 22.18 -18.70 3.48
N GLN A 66 22.37 -18.56 4.78
CA GLN A 66 21.29 -18.49 5.75
C GLN A 66 21.08 -17.05 6.19
N ALA A 67 19.84 -16.62 6.09
CA ALA A 67 19.52 -15.22 6.06
C ALA A 67 19.20 -14.70 7.48
N GLU A 68 19.91 -13.67 7.92
CA GLU A 68 19.74 -13.04 9.25
C GLU A 68 18.62 -11.97 9.23
N SER A 69 17.90 -11.78 10.34
CA SER A 69 16.86 -10.73 10.45
C SER A 69 17.46 -9.32 10.39
N ASP A 70 16.80 -8.38 9.70
CA ASP A 70 17.29 -7.01 9.44
C ASP A 70 18.67 -7.02 8.75
N CYS A 71 18.76 -7.77 7.65
CA CYS A 71 20.01 -7.98 6.93
C CYS A 71 20.51 -6.68 6.27
N GLU A 72 21.68 -6.21 6.70
CA GLU A 72 22.36 -5.03 6.14
C GLU A 72 23.31 -5.36 4.98
N LYS A 73 23.49 -6.66 4.66
CA LYS A 73 24.50 -7.16 3.70
C LYS A 73 24.25 -6.74 2.25
N LEU A 74 23.07 -6.17 1.94
CA LEU A 74 22.73 -5.66 0.61
C LEU A 74 22.88 -4.14 0.46
N LYS A 75 23.11 -3.39 1.55
CA LYS A 75 23.13 -1.90 1.57
C LYS A 75 24.11 -1.28 0.58
N ASP A 76 25.20 -1.98 0.24
CA ASP A 76 26.25 -1.54 -0.69
C ASP A 76 26.22 -2.31 -2.03
N ALA A 77 25.30 -3.25 -2.21
CA ALA A 77 25.18 -4.11 -3.38
C ALA A 77 24.01 -3.71 -4.28
N LEU A 78 22.86 -3.39 -3.66
CA LEU A 78 21.62 -3.02 -4.32
C LEU A 78 21.05 -1.78 -3.63
N ILE A 79 20.72 -0.76 -4.42
CA ILE A 79 20.17 0.50 -3.93
C ILE A 79 18.96 0.93 -4.75
N TYR A 80 18.17 1.83 -4.18
CA TYR A 80 17.04 2.47 -4.84
C TYR A 80 17.38 3.92 -5.15
N ILE A 81 17.07 4.34 -6.39
CA ILE A 81 17.16 5.73 -6.79
C ILE A 81 15.76 6.25 -7.07
N ASP A 82 15.39 7.32 -6.36
CA ASP A 82 14.09 7.99 -6.45
C ASP A 82 14.15 9.13 -7.47
N PHE A 83 13.44 8.96 -8.59
CA PHE A 83 13.31 9.92 -9.68
C PHE A 83 12.05 10.79 -9.55
N SER A 84 11.36 10.79 -8.41
CA SER A 84 10.19 11.65 -8.16
C SER A 84 10.47 13.11 -8.53
N GLY A 85 9.60 13.72 -9.33
CA GLY A 85 9.77 15.07 -9.85
C GLY A 85 10.90 15.24 -10.88
N THR A 86 11.70 14.23 -11.19
CA THR A 86 12.82 14.34 -12.15
C THR A 86 12.32 14.36 -13.59
N PHE A 87 11.33 13.54 -13.90
CA PHE A 87 10.71 13.41 -15.23
C PHE A 87 9.30 14.02 -15.32
N ASP A 88 8.80 14.67 -14.25
CA ASP A 88 7.46 15.26 -14.24
C ASP A 88 7.42 16.60 -15.02
N GLU A 89 6.44 16.74 -15.91
CA GLU A 89 6.18 17.97 -16.68
C GLU A 89 5.28 18.98 -15.93
N ARG A 90 4.82 18.67 -14.71
CA ARG A 90 3.88 19.53 -13.98
C ARG A 90 4.55 20.83 -13.54
N GLY A 91 4.20 21.93 -14.22
CA GLY A 91 4.18 23.30 -13.70
C GLY A 91 5.53 23.81 -13.19
N TYR A 92 6.13 24.74 -13.94
CA TYR A 92 7.54 25.13 -13.91
C TYR A 92 8.40 24.07 -14.61
N SER A 93 8.66 24.31 -15.90
CA SER A 93 9.64 23.56 -16.67
C SER A 93 10.95 23.45 -15.88
N ARG A 94 11.19 22.28 -15.29
CA ARG A 94 12.52 21.94 -14.78
C ARG A 94 13.47 21.97 -15.98
N PRO A 95 14.71 22.46 -15.83
CA PRO A 95 15.62 22.62 -16.96
C PRO A 95 15.77 21.27 -17.69
N VAL A 96 15.58 21.28 -19.02
CA VAL A 96 15.81 20.14 -19.95
C VAL A 96 17.11 19.39 -19.64
N TYR A 97 18.10 20.13 -19.13
CA TYR A 97 19.38 19.62 -18.68
C TYR A 97 19.33 18.61 -17.51
N ALA A 98 18.41 18.75 -16.55
CA ALA A 98 18.24 17.79 -15.46
C ALA A 98 17.67 16.45 -15.95
N ILE A 99 16.75 16.50 -16.93
CA ILE A 99 16.20 15.32 -17.61
C ILE A 99 17.32 14.59 -18.36
N ASN A 100 18.11 15.31 -19.16
CA ASN A 100 19.24 14.74 -19.90
C ASN A 100 20.28 14.09 -18.99
N LYS A 101 20.60 14.71 -17.84
CA LYS A 101 21.48 14.10 -16.82
C LYS A 101 20.88 12.83 -16.23
N ALA A 102 19.61 12.84 -15.87
CA ALA A 102 18.93 11.67 -15.33
C ALA A 102 18.93 10.49 -16.33
N GLU A 103 18.75 10.77 -17.63
CA GLU A 103 18.82 9.75 -18.68
C GLU A 103 20.22 9.13 -18.79
N CYS A 104 21.30 9.91 -18.62
CA CYS A 104 22.67 9.37 -18.60
C CYS A 104 22.91 8.39 -17.44
N MET A 105 22.25 8.54 -16.29
CA MET A 105 22.35 7.59 -15.17
C MET A 105 21.83 6.19 -15.54
N LEU A 106 20.93 6.10 -16.52
CA LEU A 106 20.36 4.84 -17.02
C LEU A 106 21.25 4.16 -18.08
N GLY A 107 22.34 4.82 -18.49
CA GLY A 107 23.30 4.34 -19.47
C GLY A 107 24.32 3.34 -18.91
N ARG A 108 25.19 2.84 -19.80
CA ARG A 108 26.23 1.84 -19.47
C ARG A 108 27.35 2.37 -18.58
N ASP A 109 27.53 3.69 -18.53
CA ASP A 109 28.53 4.35 -17.68
C ASP A 109 28.09 4.40 -16.21
N GLY A 110 26.81 4.17 -15.94
CA GLY A 110 26.26 4.01 -14.61
C GLY A 110 26.45 5.23 -13.71
N THR A 111 26.41 4.98 -12.41
CA THR A 111 26.60 5.99 -11.37
C THR A 111 27.68 5.51 -10.40
N ILE A 112 28.70 6.34 -10.12
CA ILE A 112 29.76 5.99 -9.16
C ILE A 112 29.34 6.49 -7.78
N LEU A 113 29.24 5.58 -6.81
CA LEU A 113 28.81 5.89 -5.45
C LEU A 113 29.83 5.35 -4.45
N ASN A 114 30.14 6.12 -3.42
CA ASN A 114 30.82 5.64 -2.21
C ASN A 114 29.80 5.60 -1.07
N LEU A 115 29.44 4.40 -0.62
CA LEU A 115 28.45 4.19 0.43
C LEU A 115 29.08 3.66 1.72
N GLY A 116 30.33 4.02 2.00
CA GLY A 116 31.07 3.61 3.20
C GLY A 116 32.05 2.45 3.00
N ARG A 117 32.18 1.92 1.78
CA ARG A 117 33.10 0.82 1.44
C ARG A 117 33.98 1.14 0.22
N GLY A 118 34.15 2.42 -0.06
CA GLY A 118 34.86 2.92 -1.24
C GLY A 118 33.94 3.14 -2.43
N TYR A 119 34.48 3.76 -3.47
CA TYR A 119 33.74 4.04 -4.71
C TYR A 119 33.50 2.75 -5.51
N ALA A 120 32.25 2.53 -5.88
CA ALA A 120 31.86 1.47 -6.81
C ALA A 120 30.91 2.02 -7.88
N LYS A 121 30.90 1.38 -9.04
CA LYS A 121 29.98 1.71 -10.13
C LYS A 121 28.69 0.92 -9.97
N TYR A 122 27.55 1.60 -10.10
CA TYR A 122 26.21 1.04 -10.01
C TYR A 122 25.46 1.24 -11.34
N LEU A 123 24.77 0.19 -11.79
CA LEU A 123 24.05 0.14 -13.06
C LEU A 123 22.55 0.03 -12.82
N ALA A 124 21.76 0.75 -13.62
CA ALA A 124 20.31 0.65 -13.63
C ALA A 124 19.87 -0.79 -13.95
N PHE A 125 19.03 -1.37 -13.09
CA PHE A 125 18.65 -2.77 -13.18
C PHE A 125 17.15 -2.93 -13.46
N GLU A 126 16.36 -3.23 -12.44
CA GLU A 126 14.93 -3.60 -12.55
C GLU A 126 14.08 -2.87 -11.49
N ARG A 127 12.75 -3.04 -11.52
CA ARG A 127 11.84 -2.37 -10.57
C ARG A 127 10.57 -3.17 -10.34
N SER A 128 9.98 -3.08 -9.16
CA SER A 128 8.61 -3.56 -8.94
C SER A 128 7.57 -2.59 -9.52
N ALA A 129 6.33 -3.06 -9.68
CA ALA A 129 5.21 -2.19 -10.06
C ALA A 129 5.00 -1.04 -9.04
N ASN A 130 5.23 -1.31 -7.75
CA ASN A 130 5.13 -0.28 -6.72
C ASN A 130 6.24 0.76 -6.83
N MET A 131 7.46 0.34 -7.15
CA MET A 131 8.57 1.26 -7.39
C MET A 131 8.28 2.17 -8.60
N SER A 132 7.79 1.62 -9.71
CA SER A 132 7.40 2.41 -10.89
C SER A 132 6.39 3.50 -10.57
N ARG A 133 5.33 3.18 -9.80
CA ARG A 133 4.30 4.16 -9.40
C ARG A 133 4.83 5.30 -8.53
N ASN A 134 5.94 5.08 -7.84
CA ASN A 134 6.61 6.08 -7.01
C ASN A 134 7.89 6.61 -7.69
N SER A 135 8.07 6.37 -8.98
CA SER A 135 9.24 6.82 -9.75
C SER A 135 10.59 6.32 -9.19
N VAL A 136 10.61 5.13 -8.59
CA VAL A 136 11.82 4.51 -8.03
C VAL A 136 12.36 3.42 -8.97
N LEU A 137 13.68 3.33 -9.08
CA LEU A 137 14.39 2.26 -9.83
C LEU A 137 15.47 1.62 -8.96
N SER A 138 15.71 0.31 -9.14
CA SER A 138 16.86 -0.32 -8.51
C SER A 138 18.13 -0.16 -9.34
N PHE A 139 19.25 0.02 -8.64
CA PHE A 139 20.59 0.00 -9.18
C PHE A 139 21.39 -1.06 -8.44
N VAL A 140 22.18 -1.82 -9.19
CA VAL A 140 23.04 -2.88 -8.64
C VAL A 140 24.50 -2.57 -8.94
N ARG A 141 25.39 -2.97 -8.03
CA ARG A 141 26.83 -2.85 -8.22
C ARG A 141 27.25 -3.60 -9.49
N GLU A 142 28.16 -3.03 -10.27
CA GLU A 142 28.51 -3.51 -11.62
C GLU A 142 28.95 -4.98 -11.66
N ASP A 143 29.70 -5.43 -10.65
CA ASP A 143 30.15 -6.83 -10.49
C ASP A 143 29.00 -7.83 -10.27
N LEU A 144 27.83 -7.37 -9.79
CA LEU A 144 26.66 -8.19 -9.56
C LEU A 144 25.70 -8.21 -10.75
N TYR A 145 25.83 -7.27 -11.69
CA TYR A 145 24.84 -7.05 -12.75
C TYR A 145 24.61 -8.29 -13.62
N GLU A 146 25.66 -8.81 -14.25
CA GLU A 146 25.53 -9.96 -15.16
C GLU A 146 25.16 -11.26 -14.42
N PRO A 147 25.78 -11.62 -13.28
CA PRO A 147 25.36 -12.80 -12.51
C PRO A 147 23.89 -12.75 -12.07
N LEU A 148 23.40 -11.59 -11.61
CA LEU A 148 22.00 -11.43 -11.23
C LEU A 148 21.07 -11.49 -12.44
N ARG A 149 21.45 -10.85 -13.55
CA ARG A 149 20.69 -10.89 -14.80
C ARG A 149 20.56 -12.30 -15.34
N GLU A 150 21.64 -13.09 -15.33
CA GLU A 150 21.62 -14.49 -15.75
C GLU A 150 20.68 -15.33 -14.89
N ARG A 151 20.76 -15.20 -13.55
CA ARG A 151 19.87 -15.87 -12.59
C ARG A 151 18.41 -15.49 -12.79
N MET A 152 18.12 -14.21 -12.99
CA MET A 152 16.78 -13.68 -13.23
C MET A 152 16.18 -14.21 -14.53
N MET A 153 16.97 -14.22 -15.60
CA MET A 153 16.53 -14.69 -16.92
C MET A 153 16.63 -16.20 -17.09
N LEU A 154 17.01 -16.94 -16.04
CA LEU A 154 17.27 -18.38 -16.09
C LEU A 154 18.24 -18.78 -17.22
N GLY A 155 19.19 -17.91 -17.56
CA GLY A 155 20.11 -18.11 -18.69
C GLY A 155 19.43 -18.15 -20.07
N MET A 156 18.18 -17.69 -20.21
CA MET A 156 17.53 -17.52 -21.52
C MET A 156 18.13 -16.34 -22.28
N LYS A 157 18.22 -16.46 -23.60
CA LYS A 157 18.68 -15.40 -24.50
C LYS A 157 17.48 -14.68 -25.10
N ILE A 158 17.14 -13.52 -24.53
CA ILE A 158 16.07 -12.65 -25.03
C ILE A 158 16.71 -11.50 -25.82
N GLY A 159 16.39 -11.43 -27.11
CA GLY A 159 16.91 -10.43 -28.06
C GLY A 159 15.89 -9.33 -28.33
N LYS A 160 15.30 -9.33 -29.54
CA LYS A 160 14.20 -8.42 -29.88
C LYS A 160 12.93 -8.81 -29.15
N CYS A 161 12.39 -7.91 -28.32
CA CYS A 161 11.17 -8.17 -27.57
C CYS A 161 10.42 -6.87 -27.25
N GLN A 162 9.24 -7.01 -26.66
CA GLN A 162 8.53 -5.91 -26.01
C GLN A 162 9.25 -5.62 -24.68
N LEU A 163 10.10 -4.59 -24.65
CA LEU A 163 10.92 -4.27 -23.47
C LEU A 163 10.07 -4.10 -22.20
N ALA A 164 8.94 -3.45 -22.37
CA ALA A 164 7.93 -3.23 -21.36
C ALA A 164 7.43 -4.55 -20.72
N LYS A 165 7.14 -5.59 -21.52
CA LYS A 165 6.83 -6.93 -20.98
C LYS A 165 8.02 -7.59 -20.28
N LEU A 166 9.23 -7.46 -20.83
CA LEU A 166 10.44 -8.00 -20.20
C LEU A 166 10.65 -7.40 -18.81
N TYR A 167 10.57 -6.08 -18.69
CA TYR A 167 10.62 -5.36 -17.40
C TYR A 167 9.52 -5.85 -16.44
N ALA A 168 8.26 -5.94 -16.91
CA ALA A 168 7.15 -6.39 -16.08
C ALA A 168 7.32 -7.84 -15.57
N TYR A 169 7.92 -8.73 -16.36
CA TYR A 169 8.11 -10.12 -15.97
C TYR A 169 9.34 -10.32 -15.08
N ASN A 170 10.42 -9.57 -15.33
CA ASN A 170 11.58 -9.50 -14.43
C ASN A 170 11.18 -8.92 -13.05
N ALA A 171 10.30 -7.93 -13.05
CA ALA A 171 9.74 -7.30 -11.85
C ALA A 171 9.04 -8.27 -10.90
N LEU A 172 8.59 -9.44 -11.38
CA LEU A 172 7.96 -10.46 -10.53
C LEU A 172 8.88 -10.88 -9.38
N MET A 173 10.20 -10.88 -9.59
CA MET A 173 11.18 -11.23 -8.58
C MET A 173 11.33 -10.19 -7.45
N TYR A 174 10.83 -8.96 -7.65
CA TYR A 174 10.75 -7.94 -6.62
C TYR A 174 9.45 -8.01 -5.80
N THR A 175 8.57 -8.97 -6.10
CA THR A 175 7.34 -9.15 -5.32
C THR A 175 7.70 -9.69 -3.94
N SER A 176 7.39 -8.93 -2.89
CA SER A 176 7.55 -9.40 -1.53
C SER A 176 6.69 -10.65 -1.29
N GLY A 177 7.25 -11.64 -0.61
CA GLY A 177 6.54 -12.89 -0.37
C GLY A 177 7.34 -13.87 0.45
N ARG A 178 6.66 -14.89 0.98
CA ARG A 178 7.30 -15.96 1.72
C ARG A 178 7.87 -17.00 0.77
N ARG A 179 9.19 -17.23 0.84
CA ARG A 179 9.88 -18.33 0.16
C ARG A 179 9.43 -19.70 0.71
N VAL A 180 9.06 -20.63 -0.17
CA VAL A 180 8.71 -22.01 0.17
C VAL A 180 9.95 -22.89 -0.01
N ASN A 181 10.55 -23.30 1.10
CA ASN A 181 11.78 -24.10 1.11
C ASN A 181 11.48 -25.60 0.95
N ASP A 182 10.97 -26.00 -0.23
CA ASP A 182 10.85 -27.41 -0.62
C ASP A 182 11.56 -27.64 -1.97
N PRO A 183 12.79 -28.20 -1.97
CA PRO A 183 13.54 -28.45 -3.20
C PRO A 183 12.89 -29.52 -4.09
N HIS A 184 12.03 -30.38 -3.53
CA HIS A 184 11.34 -31.43 -4.27
C HIS A 184 10.04 -30.95 -4.91
N LEU A 185 9.63 -29.69 -4.69
CA LEU A 185 8.40 -29.14 -5.25
C LEU A 185 8.52 -28.88 -6.77
N LEU A 186 9.67 -28.39 -7.23
CA LEU A 186 9.89 -27.92 -8.60
C LEU A 186 10.02 -29.05 -9.62
N SER A 187 9.11 -30.02 -9.63
CA SER A 187 9.12 -31.17 -10.54
C SER A 187 7.99 -31.07 -11.55
N GLU A 188 8.26 -31.48 -12.80
CA GLU A 188 7.26 -31.57 -13.86
C GLU A 188 6.11 -32.54 -13.54
N LYS A 189 6.31 -33.48 -12.59
CA LYS A 189 5.25 -34.37 -12.08
C LYS A 189 4.33 -33.69 -11.06
N LYS A 190 4.85 -32.67 -10.36
CA LYS A 190 4.13 -31.99 -9.28
C LYS A 190 3.48 -30.70 -9.75
N ILE A 191 4.14 -29.97 -10.65
CA ILE A 191 3.64 -28.73 -11.23
C ILE A 191 3.45 -28.96 -12.72
N ILE A 192 2.21 -28.90 -13.18
CA ILE A 192 1.86 -29.05 -14.59
C ILE A 192 1.25 -27.75 -15.12
N VAL A 193 1.34 -27.56 -16.43
CA VAL A 193 0.74 -26.42 -17.13
C VAL A 193 -0.31 -26.93 -18.10
N ILE A 194 -1.50 -26.35 -18.09
CA ILE A 194 -2.58 -26.64 -19.04
C ILE A 194 -2.85 -25.41 -19.91
N ASP A 195 -3.45 -25.61 -21.09
CA ASP A 195 -3.85 -24.47 -21.92
C ASP A 195 -5.08 -23.75 -21.35
N ASN A 196 -5.27 -22.50 -21.76
CA ASN A 196 -6.48 -21.75 -21.45
C ASN A 196 -7.54 -22.02 -22.53
N PRO A 197 -8.78 -22.40 -22.17
CA PRO A 197 -9.88 -22.35 -23.11
C PRO A 197 -10.18 -20.90 -23.53
N LYS A 198 -10.82 -20.78 -24.70
CA LYS A 198 -11.29 -19.50 -25.25
C LYS A 198 -12.76 -19.60 -25.60
N SER A 199 -13.49 -18.55 -25.30
CA SER A 199 -14.89 -18.39 -25.66
C SER A 199 -15.12 -17.09 -26.43
N THR A 200 -16.25 -16.99 -27.12
CA THR A 200 -16.61 -15.76 -27.84
C THR A 200 -18.03 -15.37 -27.50
N VAL A 201 -18.19 -14.15 -26.98
CA VAL A 201 -19.51 -13.53 -26.81
C VAL A 201 -19.85 -12.82 -28.12
N LYS A 202 -20.87 -13.33 -28.80
CA LYS A 202 -21.28 -12.82 -30.12
C LYS A 202 -22.12 -11.55 -30.01
N ASN A 203 -21.89 -10.61 -30.93
CA ASN A 203 -22.70 -9.39 -31.06
C ASN A 203 -22.87 -8.60 -29.74
N ALA A 204 -21.78 -8.44 -28.97
CA ALA A 204 -21.80 -7.63 -27.77
C ALA A 204 -21.85 -6.14 -28.11
N ASN A 205 -22.68 -5.37 -27.40
CA ASN A 205 -22.66 -3.91 -27.49
C ASN A 205 -21.46 -3.38 -26.72
N ILE A 206 -20.57 -2.68 -27.43
CA ILE A 206 -19.34 -2.15 -26.87
C ILE A 206 -19.19 -0.65 -27.14
N VAL A 207 -18.58 0.04 -26.19
CA VAL A 207 -17.98 1.35 -26.39
C VAL A 207 -16.47 1.15 -26.32
N THR A 208 -15.75 1.65 -27.31
CA THR A 208 -14.28 1.57 -27.41
C THR A 208 -13.74 2.89 -27.94
N VAL A 209 -12.43 2.99 -28.11
CA VAL A 209 -11.79 4.06 -28.86
C VAL A 209 -11.09 3.52 -30.11
N GLU A 210 -10.94 4.37 -31.13
CA GLU A 210 -10.16 4.13 -32.35
C GLU A 210 -9.03 5.15 -32.43
N ASP A 211 -7.81 4.72 -32.79
CA ASP A 211 -6.66 5.62 -32.90
C ASP A 211 -6.67 6.42 -34.21
N ASP A 212 -5.83 7.46 -34.26
CA ASP A 212 -5.67 8.33 -35.43
C ASP A 212 -4.87 7.70 -36.58
N GLY A 213 -4.49 6.42 -36.48
CA GLY A 213 -3.68 5.70 -37.46
C GLY A 213 -2.21 6.14 -37.52
N SER A 214 -1.73 6.94 -36.57
CA SER A 214 -0.33 7.36 -36.51
C SER A 214 0.59 6.26 -35.93
N ASP A 215 1.86 6.26 -36.37
CA ASP A 215 2.91 5.44 -35.78
C ASP A 215 3.57 6.10 -34.55
N ASP A 216 2.99 7.20 -34.05
CA ASP A 216 3.55 7.93 -32.93
C ASP A 216 3.38 7.16 -31.61
N PRO A 217 4.36 7.22 -30.68
CA PRO A 217 4.25 6.64 -29.35
C PRO A 217 3.15 7.28 -28.48
N VAL A 218 2.64 8.45 -28.87
CA VAL A 218 1.51 9.15 -28.26
C VAL A 218 0.45 9.35 -29.33
N ARG A 219 -0.73 8.73 -29.17
CA ARG A 219 -1.79 8.71 -30.20
C ARG A 219 -3.06 9.40 -29.73
N LYS A 220 -3.78 10.04 -30.65
CA LYS A 220 -5.14 10.51 -30.38
C LYS A 220 -6.13 9.37 -30.57
N TYR A 221 -7.19 9.42 -29.78
CA TYR A 221 -8.21 8.38 -29.71
C TYR A 221 -9.60 9.01 -29.77
N THR A 222 -10.48 8.44 -30.58
CA THR A 222 -11.87 8.88 -30.71
C THR A 222 -12.82 7.81 -30.19
N ARG A 223 -13.76 8.18 -29.33
CA ARG A 223 -14.80 7.26 -28.81
C ARG A 223 -15.71 6.79 -29.92
N VAL A 224 -15.97 5.48 -29.98
CA VAL A 224 -16.92 4.85 -30.91
C VAL A 224 -17.80 3.85 -30.17
N GLU A 225 -19.04 3.70 -30.65
CA GLU A 225 -19.97 2.69 -30.17
C GLU A 225 -20.29 1.73 -31.32
N LYS A 226 -20.18 0.42 -31.06
CA LYS A 226 -20.42 -0.61 -32.08
C LYS A 226 -20.84 -1.93 -31.45
N THR A 227 -21.36 -2.81 -32.30
CA THR A 227 -21.61 -4.21 -31.95
C THR A 227 -20.47 -5.06 -32.50
N ALA A 228 -19.84 -5.89 -31.67
CA ALA A 228 -18.73 -6.73 -32.07
C ALA A 228 -18.68 -8.06 -31.30
N ASP A 229 -18.03 -9.05 -31.88
CA ASP A 229 -17.67 -10.27 -31.19
C ASP A 229 -16.51 -10.00 -30.23
N VAL A 230 -16.64 -10.47 -28.98
CA VAL A 230 -15.60 -10.32 -27.96
C VAL A 230 -15.05 -11.71 -27.61
N GLU A 231 -13.76 -11.93 -27.89
CA GLU A 231 -13.04 -13.12 -27.42
C GLU A 231 -12.71 -12.98 -25.93
N VAL A 232 -13.01 -14.03 -25.16
CA VAL A 232 -12.73 -14.13 -23.73
C VAL A 232 -11.71 -15.25 -23.53
N LEU A 233 -10.60 -14.92 -22.87
CA LEU A 233 -9.62 -15.90 -22.39
C LEU A 233 -10.05 -16.38 -21.01
N GLU A 234 -10.48 -17.63 -20.90
CA GLU A 234 -10.97 -18.19 -19.65
C GLU A 234 -9.81 -18.51 -18.71
N PHE A 235 -10.03 -18.37 -17.40
CA PHE A 235 -9.02 -18.65 -16.36
C PHE A 235 -7.69 -17.87 -16.53
N ASP A 236 -7.72 -16.63 -17.02
CA ASP A 236 -6.52 -15.78 -17.16
C ASP A 236 -5.87 -15.47 -15.80
N GLY A 237 -4.78 -16.16 -15.47
CA GLY A 237 -4.00 -15.91 -14.26
C GLY A 237 -4.36 -16.78 -13.06
N GLU A 238 -5.24 -17.78 -13.21
CA GLU A 238 -5.59 -18.68 -12.11
C GLU A 238 -5.33 -20.17 -12.39
N GLY A 239 -5.25 -20.94 -11.31
CA GLY A 239 -5.01 -22.38 -11.34
C GLY A 239 -5.46 -23.09 -10.06
N ILE A 240 -5.01 -24.32 -9.88
CA ILE A 240 -5.43 -25.20 -8.79
C ILE A 240 -4.21 -25.64 -7.97
N ILE A 241 -4.38 -25.71 -6.65
CA ILE A 241 -3.42 -26.31 -5.73
C ILE A 241 -4.06 -27.47 -4.99
N SER A 242 -3.31 -28.56 -4.77
CA SER A 242 -3.80 -29.71 -4.02
C SER A 242 -4.02 -29.36 -2.56
N LYS A 243 -4.91 -30.10 -1.90
CA LYS A 243 -5.17 -30.00 -0.46
C LYS A 243 -3.92 -30.27 0.39
N GLU A 244 -3.09 -31.22 -0.01
CA GLU A 244 -1.84 -31.55 0.66
C GLU A 244 -0.85 -30.39 0.57
N MET A 245 -0.71 -29.80 -0.61
CA MET A 245 0.20 -28.68 -0.81
C MET A 245 -0.30 -27.42 -0.09
N ALA A 246 -1.59 -27.10 -0.16
CA ALA A 246 -2.19 -25.98 0.59
C ALA A 246 -1.90 -26.08 2.10
N ARG A 247 -2.06 -27.27 2.69
CA ARG A 247 -1.72 -27.53 4.11
C ARG A 247 -0.24 -27.39 4.42
N SER A 248 0.65 -27.70 3.47
CA SER A 248 2.09 -27.49 3.64
C SER A 248 2.46 -26.00 3.61
N LEU A 249 1.69 -25.19 2.87
CA LEU A 249 1.85 -23.74 2.83
C LEU A 249 1.30 -23.10 4.10
N ASP A 250 0.13 -23.50 4.57
CA ASP A 250 -0.47 -23.01 5.80
C ASP A 250 -0.97 -24.17 6.68
N SER A 251 -0.19 -24.48 7.72
CA SER A 251 -0.51 -25.55 8.67
C SER A 251 -1.71 -25.23 9.56
N SER A 252 -2.13 -23.95 9.65
CA SER A 252 -3.33 -23.58 10.40
C SER A 252 -4.61 -24.00 9.69
N GLY A 253 -4.54 -24.20 8.36
CA GLY A 253 -5.70 -24.49 7.51
C GLY A 253 -6.68 -23.32 7.43
N ALA A 254 -6.22 -22.09 7.70
CA ALA A 254 -7.04 -20.88 7.64
C ALA A 254 -7.15 -20.36 6.20
N HIS A 255 -6.14 -20.63 5.37
CA HIS A 255 -6.02 -20.14 4.00
C HIS A 255 -6.24 -21.23 2.95
N HIS A 256 -6.96 -20.89 1.88
CA HIS A 256 -7.32 -21.81 0.79
C HIS A 256 -6.98 -21.29 -0.61
N SER A 257 -6.60 -20.01 -0.74
CA SER A 257 -6.18 -19.43 -2.02
C SER A 257 -4.85 -18.70 -1.85
N PHE A 258 -3.94 -18.90 -2.80
CA PHE A 258 -2.56 -18.40 -2.69
C PHE A 258 -2.13 -17.68 -3.96
N GLN A 259 -1.64 -16.45 -3.82
CA GLN A 259 -0.94 -15.76 -4.90
C GLN A 259 0.49 -16.30 -4.99
N VAL A 260 0.82 -16.90 -6.13
CA VAL A 260 2.09 -17.60 -6.35
C VAL A 260 3.00 -16.83 -7.28
N ARG A 261 4.31 -16.89 -7.00
CA ARG A 261 5.37 -16.33 -7.85
C ARG A 261 6.51 -17.34 -8.02
N LEU A 262 6.94 -17.48 -9.26
CA LEU A 262 8.19 -18.12 -9.69
C LEU A 262 8.75 -17.26 -10.84
N PRO A 263 10.03 -17.40 -11.26
CA PRO A 263 10.56 -16.62 -12.37
C PRO A 263 9.67 -16.75 -13.62
N TYR A 264 9.09 -15.65 -14.12
CA TYR A 264 8.12 -15.66 -15.22
C TYR A 264 6.78 -16.38 -14.96
N ILE A 265 6.43 -16.72 -13.72
CA ILE A 265 5.13 -17.29 -13.35
C ILE A 265 4.44 -16.38 -12.33
N LYS A 266 3.19 -16.02 -12.62
CA LYS A 266 2.33 -15.18 -11.78
C LYS A 266 0.89 -15.68 -11.85
N GLY A 267 0.24 -15.82 -10.70
CA GLY A 267 -1.22 -15.97 -10.64
C GLY A 267 -1.74 -16.35 -9.25
N VAL A 268 -3.00 -16.76 -9.18
CA VAL A 268 -3.65 -17.32 -7.99
C VAL A 268 -3.87 -18.81 -8.16
N VAL A 269 -3.71 -19.59 -7.10
CA VAL A 269 -4.11 -21.01 -7.08
C VAL A 269 -5.10 -21.27 -5.96
N HIS A 270 -6.15 -22.02 -6.26
CA HIS A 270 -7.24 -22.34 -5.33
C HIS A 270 -7.18 -23.79 -4.86
N GLU A 271 -7.36 -24.02 -3.56
CA GLU A 271 -7.30 -25.35 -2.95
C GLU A 271 -8.47 -26.23 -3.42
N ILE A 272 -8.13 -27.37 -4.04
CA ILE A 272 -9.09 -28.41 -4.41
C ILE A 272 -8.52 -29.79 -4.01
N ASP A 273 -9.38 -30.66 -3.48
CA ASP A 273 -9.05 -32.07 -3.23
C ASP A 273 -9.05 -32.84 -4.57
N LEU A 274 -7.96 -32.66 -5.33
CA LEU A 274 -7.74 -33.27 -6.64
C LEU A 274 -7.87 -34.79 -6.57
N ARG A 275 -7.21 -35.44 -5.59
CA ARG A 275 -7.21 -36.90 -5.45
C ARG A 275 -8.63 -37.43 -5.19
N GLY A 276 -9.36 -36.82 -4.26
CA GLY A 276 -10.74 -37.21 -3.96
C GLY A 276 -11.68 -37.00 -5.15
N LEU A 277 -11.57 -35.86 -5.83
CA LEU A 277 -12.41 -35.51 -6.98
C LEU A 277 -12.17 -36.46 -8.15
N PHE A 278 -10.93 -36.61 -8.60
CA PHE A 278 -10.60 -37.39 -9.79
C PHE A 278 -10.79 -38.90 -9.55
N SER A 279 -10.58 -39.39 -8.32
CA SER A 279 -10.98 -40.74 -7.92
C SER A 279 -12.49 -40.95 -8.03
N GLN A 280 -13.31 -40.02 -7.54
CA GLN A 280 -14.77 -40.07 -7.65
C GLN A 280 -15.25 -40.01 -9.12
N LEU A 281 -14.50 -39.35 -10.00
CA LEU A 281 -14.80 -39.28 -11.43
C LEU A 281 -14.28 -40.48 -12.22
N GLY A 282 -13.42 -41.33 -11.64
CA GLY A 282 -12.79 -42.45 -12.34
C GLY A 282 -11.72 -42.02 -13.34
N VAL A 283 -11.03 -40.90 -13.09
CA VAL A 283 -10.02 -40.32 -13.98
C VAL A 283 -8.65 -40.31 -13.27
N PRO A 284 -7.80 -41.35 -13.45
CA PRO A 284 -6.55 -41.49 -12.70
C PRO A 284 -5.41 -40.61 -13.22
N LYS A 285 -5.51 -40.12 -14.46
CA LYS A 285 -4.48 -39.33 -15.11
C LYS A 285 -5.04 -38.07 -15.75
N ILE A 286 -4.22 -37.02 -15.79
CA ILE A 286 -4.52 -35.77 -16.49
C ILE A 286 -3.41 -35.42 -17.48
N LYS A 287 -3.76 -34.67 -18.53
CA LYS A 287 -2.86 -34.30 -19.61
C LYS A 287 -2.44 -32.84 -19.51
N ASP A 288 -1.15 -32.56 -19.64
CA ASP A 288 -0.62 -31.19 -19.69
C ASP A 288 -0.71 -30.57 -21.11
N ILE A 289 -0.28 -29.32 -21.25
CA ILE A 289 -0.29 -28.57 -22.52
C ILE A 289 0.62 -29.20 -23.59
N TRP A 290 1.62 -29.99 -23.21
CA TRP A 290 2.53 -30.69 -24.12
C TRP A 290 2.05 -32.11 -24.45
N GLY A 291 0.91 -32.53 -23.91
CA GLY A 291 0.31 -33.84 -24.16
C GLY A 291 0.83 -34.96 -23.25
N VAL A 292 1.66 -34.65 -22.25
CA VAL A 292 2.19 -35.63 -21.30
C VAL A 292 1.11 -35.99 -20.28
N GLU A 293 0.96 -37.28 -20.01
CA GLU A 293 0.04 -37.79 -18.99
C GLU A 293 0.70 -37.85 -17.61
N HIS A 294 0.00 -37.34 -16.61
CA HIS A 294 0.44 -37.29 -15.22
C HIS A 294 -0.54 -38.03 -14.33
N ASP A 295 -0.06 -38.84 -13.38
CA ASP A 295 -0.91 -39.43 -12.34
C ASP A 295 -1.40 -38.31 -11.42
N VAL A 296 -2.72 -38.23 -11.21
CA VAL A 296 -3.32 -37.16 -10.39
C VAL A 296 -2.80 -37.19 -8.95
N ASN A 297 -2.33 -38.34 -8.46
CA ASN A 297 -1.78 -38.45 -7.11
C ASN A 297 -0.41 -37.75 -6.97
N ASP A 298 0.34 -37.60 -8.04
CA ASP A 298 1.64 -36.92 -8.04
C ASP A 298 1.49 -35.40 -8.14
N VAL A 299 0.45 -34.93 -8.84
CA VAL A 299 0.22 -33.51 -9.11
C VAL A 299 -0.13 -32.74 -7.83
N GLN A 300 0.57 -31.64 -7.59
CA GLN A 300 0.38 -30.72 -6.46
C GLN A 300 -0.15 -29.35 -6.90
N MET A 301 0.13 -28.95 -8.14
CA MET A 301 -0.26 -27.65 -8.68
C MET A 301 -0.53 -27.76 -10.18
N ILE A 302 -1.64 -27.17 -10.62
CA ILE A 302 -2.03 -27.04 -12.02
C ILE A 302 -2.07 -25.55 -12.34
N LEU A 303 -1.20 -25.12 -13.25
CA LEU A 303 -1.13 -23.74 -13.72
C LEU A 303 -1.81 -23.65 -15.09
N THR A 304 -2.53 -22.56 -15.36
CA THR A 304 -2.93 -22.24 -16.73
C THR A 304 -1.79 -21.56 -17.48
N LYS A 305 -1.76 -21.69 -18.82
CA LYS A 305 -0.70 -21.13 -19.67
C LYS A 305 -0.54 -19.61 -19.47
N SER A 306 -1.64 -18.90 -19.26
CA SER A 306 -1.66 -17.47 -19.00
C SER A 306 -0.88 -17.09 -17.73
N MET A 307 -0.74 -17.98 -16.74
CA MET A 307 0.12 -17.76 -15.57
C MET A 307 1.60 -17.82 -15.91
N PHE A 308 1.98 -18.59 -16.94
CA PHE A 308 3.37 -18.76 -17.37
C PHE A 308 3.76 -17.70 -18.41
N LYS A 309 4.03 -16.49 -17.93
CA LYS A 309 4.39 -15.31 -18.72
C LYS A 309 5.66 -15.53 -19.59
N GLY A 310 6.51 -16.48 -19.21
CA GLY A 310 7.74 -16.86 -19.94
C GLY A 310 7.57 -17.99 -20.97
N TYR A 311 6.36 -18.52 -21.17
CA TYR A 311 6.10 -19.66 -22.07
C TYR A 311 6.69 -19.47 -23.47
N GLY A 312 6.48 -18.27 -24.06
CA GLY A 312 7.00 -17.92 -25.38
C GLY A 312 8.53 -17.95 -25.43
N TRP A 313 9.20 -17.24 -24.51
CA TRP A 313 10.66 -17.19 -24.47
C TRP A 313 11.30 -18.53 -24.12
N MET A 314 10.67 -19.33 -23.27
CA MET A 314 11.11 -20.70 -22.99
C MET A 314 11.12 -21.53 -24.28
N THR A 315 10.03 -21.46 -25.06
CA THR A 315 9.87 -22.18 -26.33
C THR A 315 10.88 -21.69 -27.37
N GLU A 316 11.06 -20.37 -27.52
CA GLU A 316 12.05 -19.77 -28.43
C GLU A 316 13.50 -20.15 -28.09
N ASN A 317 13.78 -20.41 -26.81
CA ASN A 317 15.07 -20.90 -26.34
C ASN A 317 15.23 -22.43 -26.43
N GLY A 318 14.22 -23.14 -26.97
CA GLY A 318 14.24 -24.60 -27.13
C GLY A 318 14.22 -25.36 -25.81
N LEU A 319 13.68 -24.77 -24.74
CA LEU A 319 13.64 -25.39 -23.42
C LEU A 319 12.31 -26.14 -23.22
N SER A 320 12.42 -27.33 -22.67
CA SER A 320 11.30 -28.08 -22.10
C SER A 320 10.89 -27.53 -20.73
N TRP A 321 9.70 -27.92 -20.26
CA TRP A 321 9.22 -27.60 -18.92
C TRP A 321 10.15 -28.14 -17.82
N ALA A 322 10.65 -29.37 -17.99
CA ALA A 322 11.64 -30.00 -17.13
C ALA A 322 12.91 -29.14 -16.99
N GLU A 323 13.44 -28.68 -18.12
CA GLU A 323 14.67 -27.87 -18.17
C GLU A 323 14.46 -26.48 -17.56
N TYR A 324 13.29 -25.87 -17.76
CA TYR A 324 12.95 -24.62 -17.07
C TYR A 324 12.96 -24.81 -15.54
N LEU A 325 12.30 -25.86 -15.03
CA LEU A 325 12.27 -26.16 -13.59
C LEU A 325 13.66 -26.54 -13.05
N GLU A 326 14.48 -27.24 -13.84
CA GLU A 326 15.86 -27.56 -13.51
C GLU A 326 16.72 -26.30 -13.42
N ARG A 327 16.54 -25.32 -14.31
CA ARG A 327 17.22 -24.02 -14.21
C ARG A 327 16.76 -23.22 -12.99
N CYS A 328 15.49 -23.30 -12.62
CA CYS A 328 15.01 -22.75 -11.35
C CYS A 328 15.76 -23.37 -10.17
N ARG A 329 15.89 -24.71 -10.12
CA ARG A 329 16.71 -25.39 -9.09
C ARG A 329 18.18 -24.99 -9.12
N LYS A 330 18.80 -24.96 -10.32
CA LYS A 330 20.21 -24.59 -10.52
C LYS A 330 20.53 -23.22 -9.91
N TYR A 331 19.62 -22.26 -10.03
CA TYR A 331 19.80 -20.91 -9.48
C TYR A 331 19.19 -20.73 -8.08
N ASP A 332 18.76 -21.81 -7.42
CA ASP A 332 18.11 -21.79 -6.11
C ASP A 332 16.88 -20.85 -6.05
N HIS A 333 16.11 -20.83 -7.14
CA HIS A 333 14.76 -20.27 -7.13
C HIS A 333 13.81 -21.22 -6.40
N ALA A 334 12.79 -20.63 -5.78
CA ALA A 334 11.76 -21.35 -5.05
C ALA A 334 10.40 -20.70 -5.31
N LEU A 335 9.33 -21.42 -4.97
CA LEU A 335 7.99 -20.85 -5.00
C LEU A 335 7.87 -19.76 -3.92
N TYR A 336 7.35 -18.60 -4.29
CA TYR A 336 7.03 -17.53 -3.35
C TYR A 336 5.52 -17.36 -3.22
N ILE A 337 5.04 -17.20 -1.99
CA ILE A 337 3.66 -16.84 -1.69
C ILE A 337 3.61 -15.35 -1.37
N SER A 338 3.08 -14.54 -2.30
CA SER A 338 3.00 -13.08 -2.17
C SER A 338 1.73 -12.60 -1.47
N GLY A 339 0.73 -13.47 -1.36
CA GLY A 339 -0.54 -13.18 -0.69
C GLY A 339 -1.37 -14.44 -0.51
N SER A 340 -2.29 -14.40 0.43
CA SER A 340 -3.29 -15.43 0.67
C SER A 340 -4.67 -14.78 0.85
N ASP A 341 -5.72 -15.58 0.90
CA ASP A 341 -7.05 -15.13 1.34
C ASP A 341 -7.04 -14.68 2.82
N LYS A 342 -8.08 -13.96 3.24
CA LYS A 342 -8.23 -13.53 4.65
C LYS A 342 -8.83 -14.65 5.48
N ALA A 343 -8.33 -14.86 6.70
CA ALA A 343 -8.87 -15.84 7.64
C ALA A 343 -10.23 -15.41 8.23
N GLU A 344 -10.44 -14.11 8.44
CA GLU A 344 -11.68 -13.56 8.96
C GLU A 344 -12.64 -13.17 7.84
N ARG A 345 -13.93 -13.47 8.04
CA ARG A 345 -14.99 -13.13 7.09
C ARG A 345 -15.54 -11.75 7.39
N GLU A 346 -15.76 -10.97 6.34
CA GLU A 346 -16.28 -9.61 6.42
C GLU A 346 -17.79 -9.62 6.14
N SER A 347 -18.55 -8.81 6.89
CA SER A 347 -19.98 -8.55 6.64
C SER A 347 -20.22 -7.16 6.05
N VAL A 348 -19.20 -6.30 6.06
CA VAL A 348 -19.21 -4.96 5.51
C VAL A 348 -17.99 -4.75 4.61
N THR A 349 -18.17 -3.95 3.56
CA THR A 349 -17.12 -3.56 2.62
C THR A 349 -17.08 -2.04 2.45
N GLU A 350 -15.91 -1.49 2.12
CA GLU A 350 -15.70 -0.05 1.93
C GLU A 350 -15.88 0.34 0.46
N LEU A 351 -16.92 1.10 0.14
CA LEU A 351 -17.08 1.79 -1.14
C LEU A 351 -16.30 3.11 -1.12
N ASN A 352 -15.45 3.33 -2.12
CA ASN A 352 -14.77 4.60 -2.32
C ASN A 352 -15.61 5.57 -3.19
N TYR A 353 -15.21 6.84 -3.22
CA TYR A 353 -15.92 7.94 -3.87
C TYR A 353 -16.17 7.71 -5.37
N GLN A 354 -15.35 6.88 -6.03
CA GLN A 354 -15.54 6.58 -7.44
C GLN A 354 -16.77 5.71 -7.66
N PHE A 355 -17.01 4.72 -6.80
CA PHE A 355 -18.25 3.94 -6.83
C PHE A 355 -19.45 4.82 -6.47
N LEU A 356 -19.31 5.64 -5.43
CA LEU A 356 -20.40 6.52 -4.98
C LEU A 356 -20.84 7.50 -6.07
N ASN A 357 -19.90 7.97 -6.90
CA ASN A 357 -20.18 8.90 -7.99
C ASN A 357 -21.02 8.28 -9.11
N THR A 358 -20.96 6.96 -9.33
CA THR A 358 -21.71 6.31 -10.41
C THR A 358 -23.09 5.85 -9.98
N LEU A 359 -23.38 5.73 -8.68
CA LEU A 359 -24.70 5.31 -8.20
C LEU A 359 -25.77 6.38 -8.45
N ALA A 360 -26.88 5.97 -9.09
CA ALA A 360 -28.06 6.80 -9.29
C ALA A 360 -28.91 6.84 -8.01
N LEU A 361 -28.43 7.59 -7.01
CA LEU A 361 -29.07 7.75 -5.71
C LEU A 361 -29.70 9.13 -5.58
N THR A 362 -30.95 9.16 -5.14
CA THR A 362 -31.61 10.39 -4.69
C THR A 362 -30.98 10.89 -3.38
N GLU A 363 -31.18 12.17 -3.05
CA GLU A 363 -30.72 12.74 -1.78
C GLU A 363 -31.25 11.95 -0.57
N GLU A 364 -32.52 11.56 -0.64
CA GLU A 364 -33.21 10.82 0.43
C GLU A 364 -32.71 9.39 0.58
N GLU A 365 -32.30 8.73 -0.51
CA GLU A 365 -31.66 7.41 -0.48
C GLU A 365 -30.20 7.51 0.03
N PHE A 366 -29.51 8.60 -0.26
CA PHE A 366 -28.12 8.80 0.14
C PHE A 366 -27.99 9.13 1.63
N ARG A 367 -28.64 10.21 2.07
CA ARG A 367 -28.76 10.64 3.46
C ARG A 367 -29.97 11.59 3.61
N PRO A 368 -31.10 11.12 4.18
CA PRO A 368 -32.30 11.94 4.35
C PRO A 368 -32.03 13.27 5.06
N ALA A 369 -32.64 14.34 4.55
CA ALA A 369 -32.40 15.71 5.02
C ALA A 369 -32.99 15.99 6.42
N ASP A 370 -33.99 15.20 6.84
CA ASP A 370 -34.64 15.31 8.15
C ASP A 370 -33.85 14.64 9.29
N LEU A 371 -32.81 13.87 8.97
CA LEU A 371 -31.97 13.21 9.97
C LEU A 371 -31.14 14.24 10.75
N PRO A 372 -30.86 13.97 12.03
CA PRO A 372 -29.96 14.81 12.79
C PRO A 372 -28.55 14.72 12.19
N ARG A 373 -27.78 15.81 12.28
CA ARG A 373 -26.42 15.85 11.70
C ARG A 373 -25.40 15.14 12.58
N GLY A 374 -25.74 14.87 13.84
CA GLY A 374 -25.03 13.97 14.76
C GLY A 374 -25.99 13.15 15.61
N TRP A 375 -25.47 12.15 16.31
CA TRP A 375 -26.30 11.13 16.95
C TRP A 375 -26.22 11.12 18.49
N ASP A 376 -27.37 11.13 19.15
CA ASP A 376 -27.50 10.84 20.59
C ASP A 376 -27.76 9.36 20.88
N LYS A 377 -28.40 8.67 19.93
CA LYS A 377 -28.73 7.24 19.96
C LYS A 377 -28.21 6.61 18.68
N SER A 378 -27.95 5.30 18.70
CA SER A 378 -27.45 4.59 17.51
C SER A 378 -28.38 4.82 16.30
N PRO A 379 -27.82 5.13 15.11
CA PRO A 379 -28.59 5.24 13.87
C PRO A 379 -29.34 3.95 13.52
N GLU A 380 -28.90 2.78 14.01
CA GLU A 380 -29.60 1.51 13.82
C GLU A 380 -31.02 1.49 14.39
N ASN A 381 -31.34 2.39 15.32
CA ASN A 381 -32.69 2.49 15.87
C ASN A 381 -33.70 3.11 14.90
N ASP A 382 -33.25 3.79 13.84
CA ASP A 382 -34.14 4.26 12.76
C ASP A 382 -34.45 3.08 11.82
N SER A 383 -35.73 2.85 11.52
CA SER A 383 -36.16 1.74 10.67
C SER A 383 -35.87 1.94 9.19
N ARG A 384 -35.59 3.17 8.75
CA ARG A 384 -35.24 3.49 7.36
C ARG A 384 -33.87 2.95 7.01
N HIS A 385 -33.65 2.72 5.72
CA HIS A 385 -32.36 2.37 5.15
C HIS A 385 -31.88 3.48 4.22
N TRP A 386 -30.65 3.95 4.40
CA TRP A 386 -29.98 4.95 3.56
C TRP A 386 -28.50 4.62 3.48
N LEU A 387 -27.80 5.12 2.45
CA LEU A 387 -26.45 4.66 2.13
C LEU A 387 -25.42 4.91 3.25
N THR A 388 -25.43 6.10 3.85
CA THR A 388 -24.40 6.48 4.85
C THR A 388 -24.59 5.81 6.20
N LYS A 389 -25.75 5.18 6.45
CA LYS A 389 -26.17 4.62 7.76
C LYS A 389 -25.11 3.72 8.38
N THR A 390 -24.64 2.70 7.65
CA THR A 390 -23.67 1.72 8.16
C THR A 390 -22.37 2.40 8.62
N THR A 391 -21.95 3.47 7.94
CA THR A 391 -20.75 4.24 8.32
C THR A 391 -21.00 5.09 9.57
N GLU A 392 -22.16 5.75 9.65
CA GLU A 392 -22.57 6.54 10.81
C GLU A 392 -22.73 5.66 12.07
N VAL A 393 -23.21 4.42 11.91
CA VAL A 393 -23.30 3.42 12.98
C VAL A 393 -21.92 3.02 13.45
N ALA A 394 -21.01 2.68 12.54
CA ALA A 394 -19.63 2.34 12.92
C ALA A 394 -18.94 3.49 13.66
N TYR A 395 -19.18 4.73 13.26
CA TYR A 395 -18.67 5.92 13.97
C TYR A 395 -19.28 6.04 15.38
N TYR A 396 -20.61 5.97 15.49
CA TYR A 396 -21.32 6.01 16.77
C TYR A 396 -20.88 4.87 17.71
N ASP A 397 -20.62 3.69 17.14
CA ASP A 397 -20.22 2.52 17.89
C ASP A 397 -18.88 2.70 18.60
N TYR A 398 -17.94 3.43 18.00
CA TYR A 398 -16.69 3.81 18.68
C TYR A 398 -16.89 4.95 19.68
N CYS A 399 -17.70 5.95 19.32
CA CYS A 399 -17.87 7.18 20.11
C CYS A 399 -18.72 7.02 21.37
N ALA A 400 -19.76 6.18 21.32
CA ALA A 400 -20.86 6.25 22.28
C ALA A 400 -21.47 4.89 22.67
N ASN A 401 -21.48 3.88 21.80
CA ASN A 401 -22.12 2.59 22.11
C ASN A 401 -21.30 1.74 23.10
N ALA A 402 -21.77 1.61 24.34
CA ALA A 402 -21.06 0.87 25.38
C ALA A 402 -20.80 -0.62 25.03
N GLU A 403 -21.77 -1.29 24.41
CA GLU A 403 -21.66 -2.70 24.05
C GLU A 403 -20.69 -2.93 22.89
N ALA A 404 -20.79 -2.10 21.84
CA ALA A 404 -19.89 -2.19 20.69
C ALA A 404 -18.44 -1.87 21.07
N ARG A 405 -18.22 -0.85 21.91
CA ARG A 405 -16.89 -0.48 22.43
C ARG A 405 -16.23 -1.62 23.20
N LEU A 406 -16.97 -2.32 24.05
CA LEU A 406 -16.44 -3.49 24.77
C LEU A 406 -16.17 -4.65 23.80
N SER A 407 -17.12 -4.95 22.92
CA SER A 407 -17.04 -6.05 21.96
C SER A 407 -15.86 -5.90 21.00
N TYR A 408 -15.53 -4.66 20.61
CA TYR A 408 -14.37 -4.34 19.77
C TYR A 408 -13.07 -4.93 20.32
N PHE A 409 -12.85 -4.88 21.65
CA PHE A 409 -11.65 -5.44 22.26
C PHE A 409 -11.78 -6.94 22.56
N LEU A 410 -12.98 -7.40 22.93
CA LEU A 410 -13.19 -8.81 23.29
C LEU A 410 -12.96 -9.77 22.13
N LYS A 411 -13.10 -9.33 20.87
CA LYS A 411 -12.80 -10.14 19.67
C LYS A 411 -11.36 -10.66 19.64
N ASP A 412 -10.41 -9.96 20.26
CA ASP A 412 -9.00 -10.36 20.33
C ASP A 412 -8.81 -11.65 21.15
N LEU A 413 -9.78 -12.04 21.99
CA LEU A 413 -9.74 -13.31 22.74
C LEU A 413 -10.02 -14.53 21.86
N SER A 414 -10.83 -14.36 20.82
CA SER A 414 -11.15 -15.39 19.83
C SER A 414 -10.24 -15.39 18.62
N ASN A 415 -9.38 -14.37 18.47
CA ASN A 415 -8.43 -14.29 17.35
C ASN A 415 -7.32 -15.35 17.50
N GLY A 416 -7.30 -16.32 16.57
CA GLY A 416 -6.35 -17.43 16.55
C GLY A 416 -4.90 -17.04 16.19
N GLU A 417 -4.70 -15.87 15.57
CA GLU A 417 -3.37 -15.35 15.20
C GLU A 417 -2.65 -14.73 16.41
N LEU A 418 -3.41 -14.20 17.38
CA LEU A 418 -2.85 -13.60 18.59
C LEU A 418 -2.42 -14.67 19.58
N LYS A 419 -1.10 -14.85 19.75
CA LYS A 419 -0.54 -15.71 20.81
C LYS A 419 -1.03 -15.32 22.20
N LEU A 420 -1.04 -16.27 23.14
CA LEU A 420 -1.48 -16.04 24.54
C LEU A 420 -0.68 -14.92 25.25
N ASN A 421 0.61 -14.79 24.93
CA ASN A 421 1.48 -13.76 25.48
C ASN A 421 1.37 -12.40 24.77
N ASN A 422 0.48 -12.27 23.77
CA ASN A 422 0.26 -11.01 23.08
C ASN A 422 -0.45 -10.02 24.00
N ARG A 423 0.12 -8.81 24.14
CA ARG A 423 -0.41 -7.75 25.02
C ARG A 423 -1.84 -7.33 24.66
N ARG A 424 -2.23 -7.32 23.38
CA ARG A 424 -3.63 -7.02 22.97
C ARG A 424 -4.59 -8.05 23.55
N ARG A 425 -4.27 -9.34 23.38
CA ARG A 425 -5.06 -10.45 23.94
C ARG A 425 -5.13 -10.41 25.47
N GLN A 426 -4.03 -10.06 26.14
CA GLN A 426 -4.00 -9.90 27.60
C GLN A 426 -4.91 -8.74 28.07
N ARG A 427 -4.88 -7.60 27.38
CA ARG A 427 -5.78 -6.46 27.66
C ARG A 427 -7.25 -6.78 27.41
N ALA A 428 -7.56 -7.55 26.37
CA ALA A 428 -8.91 -8.06 26.16
C ALA A 428 -9.34 -8.98 27.32
N GLY A 429 -8.40 -9.74 27.90
CA GLY A 429 -8.62 -10.53 29.11
C GLY A 429 -8.98 -9.67 30.33
N LEU A 430 -8.31 -8.53 30.51
CA LEU A 430 -8.63 -7.54 31.57
C LEU A 430 -10.06 -7.04 31.42
N LEU A 431 -10.45 -6.61 30.21
CA LEU A 431 -11.80 -6.13 29.93
C LEU A 431 -12.88 -7.20 30.12
N LYS A 432 -12.59 -8.45 29.76
CA LYS A 432 -13.50 -9.58 30.00
C LYS A 432 -13.72 -9.82 31.51
N LYS A 433 -12.67 -9.67 32.32
CA LYS A 433 -12.74 -9.85 33.77
C LYS A 433 -13.37 -8.64 34.47
N ASN A 434 -13.06 -7.43 34.01
CA ASN A 434 -13.60 -6.18 34.54
C ASN A 434 -13.77 -5.11 33.44
N PRO A 435 -15.01 -4.87 32.96
CA PRO A 435 -15.26 -3.88 31.90
C PRO A 435 -14.92 -2.43 32.28
N LEU A 436 -14.73 -2.11 33.57
CA LEU A 436 -14.39 -0.76 34.01
C LEU A 436 -13.03 -0.28 33.47
N TYR A 437 -12.15 -1.20 33.07
CA TYR A 437 -10.90 -0.84 32.38
C TYR A 437 -11.15 -0.10 31.06
N LEU A 438 -12.33 -0.23 30.43
CA LEU A 438 -12.66 0.45 29.17
C LEU A 438 -12.55 1.98 29.26
N GLU A 439 -12.62 2.51 30.49
CA GLU A 439 -12.51 3.92 30.83
C GLU A 439 -11.06 4.44 30.87
N GLU A 440 -10.08 3.55 30.88
CA GLU A 440 -8.66 3.90 30.91
C GLU A 440 -8.19 4.50 29.58
N SER A 441 -7.25 5.44 29.65
CA SER A 441 -6.79 6.24 28.50
C SER A 441 -6.29 5.42 27.30
N ILE A 442 -5.79 4.21 27.55
CA ILE A 442 -5.24 3.35 26.51
C ILE A 442 -6.33 2.80 25.59
N PHE A 443 -7.50 2.48 26.14
CA PHE A 443 -8.64 1.96 25.39
C PHE A 443 -9.45 3.11 24.78
N THR A 444 -9.72 4.16 25.56
CA THR A 444 -10.48 5.32 25.09
C THR A 444 -9.77 6.04 23.95
N LYS A 445 -8.43 6.14 24.00
CA LYS A 445 -7.64 6.68 22.89
C LYS A 445 -7.73 5.80 21.64
N GLU A 446 -7.60 4.48 21.75
CA GLU A 446 -7.72 3.58 20.59
C GLU A 446 -9.11 3.69 19.94
N LEU A 447 -10.18 3.77 20.74
CA LEU A 447 -11.55 4.01 20.24
C LEU A 447 -11.70 5.38 19.57
N SER A 448 -11.13 6.44 20.17
CA SER A 448 -11.15 7.79 19.61
C SER A 448 -10.40 7.87 18.29
N ASP A 449 -9.20 7.28 18.21
CA ASP A 449 -8.38 7.23 17.00
C ASP A 449 -9.12 6.45 15.88
N ASN A 450 -9.84 5.38 16.24
CA ASN A 450 -10.67 4.61 15.29
C ASN A 450 -11.89 5.42 14.81
N ALA A 451 -12.60 6.11 15.71
CA ALA A 451 -13.71 6.97 15.35
C ALA A 451 -13.27 8.10 14.41
N GLU A 452 -12.15 8.75 14.72
CA GLU A 452 -11.55 9.77 13.87
C GLU A 452 -11.16 9.20 12.50
N SER A 453 -10.59 8.00 12.45
CA SER A 453 -10.31 7.29 11.20
C SER A 453 -11.58 7.04 10.37
N VAL A 454 -12.69 6.60 10.99
CA VAL A 454 -13.97 6.42 10.29
C VAL A 454 -14.47 7.76 9.73
N ARG A 455 -14.46 8.83 10.53
CA ARG A 455 -14.88 10.17 10.11
C ARG A 455 -14.02 10.71 8.96
N ASN A 456 -12.70 10.59 9.07
CA ASN A 456 -11.76 11.06 8.05
C ASN A 456 -11.95 10.28 6.73
N LYS A 457 -12.22 8.97 6.81
CA LYS A 457 -12.59 8.13 5.66
C LYS A 457 -13.92 8.57 5.04
N TYR A 458 -14.95 8.77 5.86
CA TYR A 458 -16.26 9.28 5.43
C TYR A 458 -16.07 10.57 4.62
N ALA A 459 -15.33 11.54 5.16
CA ALA A 459 -15.13 12.86 4.54
C ALA A 459 -14.45 12.79 3.15
N VAL A 460 -13.61 11.77 2.92
CA VAL A 460 -12.95 11.52 1.62
C VAL A 460 -13.65 10.43 0.80
N GLY A 461 -14.94 10.22 1.08
CA GLY A 461 -15.84 9.36 0.32
C GLY A 461 -15.55 7.87 0.43
N LYS A 462 -15.15 7.40 1.61
CA LYS A 462 -15.04 5.96 1.93
C LYS A 462 -16.15 5.58 2.88
N LEU A 463 -17.21 4.97 2.35
CA LEU A 463 -18.39 4.54 3.11
C LEU A 463 -18.41 3.03 3.27
N LEU A 464 -18.80 2.56 4.44
CA LEU A 464 -19.10 1.17 4.72
C LEU A 464 -20.51 0.83 4.24
N VAL A 465 -20.68 -0.31 3.59
CA VAL A 465 -21.97 -0.90 3.19
C VAL A 465 -21.96 -2.40 3.43
N ALA A 466 -23.14 -3.04 3.47
CA ALA A 466 -23.24 -4.49 3.58
C ALA A 466 -22.60 -5.18 2.36
N GLY A 467 -21.75 -6.18 2.62
CA GLY A 467 -21.00 -6.86 1.56
C GLY A 467 -19.63 -7.35 2.03
N ASP A 468 -18.84 -7.89 1.11
CA ASP A 468 -17.46 -8.29 1.38
C ASP A 468 -16.54 -8.00 0.20
N THR A 469 -15.24 -8.30 0.36
CA THR A 469 -14.26 -8.26 -0.72
C THR A 469 -13.68 -9.65 -0.91
N ARG A 470 -13.68 -10.16 -2.15
CA ARG A 470 -13.26 -11.52 -2.48
C ARG A 470 -12.30 -11.52 -3.67
N TYR A 471 -11.48 -12.55 -3.80
CA TYR A 471 -10.80 -12.83 -5.06
C TYR A 471 -11.86 -13.10 -6.13
N LEU A 472 -11.72 -12.44 -7.28
CA LEU A 472 -12.44 -12.83 -8.47
C LEU A 472 -11.80 -14.12 -8.99
N SER A 473 -12.64 -15.12 -9.27
CA SER A 473 -12.24 -16.38 -9.90
C SER A 473 -13.22 -16.68 -11.00
N ASP A 474 -12.76 -17.39 -12.02
CA ASP A 474 -13.64 -17.97 -13.00
C ASP A 474 -14.32 -19.22 -12.41
N ASP A 475 -15.23 -19.84 -13.14
CA ASP A 475 -15.92 -21.02 -12.64
C ASP A 475 -14.98 -22.22 -12.58
N LEU A 476 -14.40 -22.49 -11.41
CA LEU A 476 -13.51 -23.63 -11.19
C LEU A 476 -14.16 -24.98 -11.54
N MET A 477 -15.50 -25.10 -11.52
CA MET A 477 -16.16 -26.32 -12.01
C MET A 477 -15.93 -26.55 -13.50
N ARG A 478 -15.90 -25.47 -14.28
CA ARG A 478 -15.59 -25.49 -15.70
C ARG A 478 -14.10 -25.70 -15.97
N LEU A 479 -13.20 -25.16 -15.15
CA LEU A 479 -11.77 -25.49 -15.26
C LEU A 479 -11.56 -27.00 -15.12
N LEU A 480 -12.21 -27.59 -14.12
CA LEU A 480 -12.18 -29.04 -13.89
C LEU A 480 -12.81 -29.81 -15.06
N SER A 481 -13.94 -29.34 -15.60
CA SER A 481 -14.59 -29.98 -16.76
C SER A 481 -13.68 -29.95 -18.00
N TYR A 482 -12.98 -28.83 -18.22
CA TYR A 482 -11.98 -28.67 -19.27
C TYR A 482 -10.80 -29.63 -19.11
N ILE A 483 -10.21 -29.71 -17.91
CA ILE A 483 -9.10 -30.65 -17.61
C ILE A 483 -9.52 -32.10 -17.87
N VAL A 484 -10.72 -32.49 -17.44
CA VAL A 484 -11.25 -33.84 -17.69
C VAL A 484 -11.46 -34.08 -19.18
N LYS A 485 -12.07 -33.12 -19.88
CA LYS A 485 -12.34 -33.21 -21.33
C LYS A 485 -11.06 -33.37 -22.14
N THR A 486 -10.01 -32.61 -21.86
CA THR A 486 -8.73 -32.70 -22.57
C THR A 486 -7.95 -33.98 -22.25
N SER A 487 -8.18 -34.55 -21.06
CA SER A 487 -7.51 -35.77 -20.60
C SER A 487 -8.19 -37.05 -21.11
N VAL A 488 -9.53 -37.15 -21.01
CA VAL A 488 -10.29 -38.39 -21.27
C VAL A 488 -11.52 -38.22 -22.19
N GLY A 489 -11.77 -37.01 -22.72
CA GLY A 489 -12.90 -36.73 -23.62
C GLY A 489 -14.23 -36.43 -22.92
N GLU A 490 -15.31 -36.33 -23.69
CA GLU A 490 -16.66 -35.90 -23.24
C GLU A 490 -17.51 -37.02 -22.61
N GLY A 491 -16.87 -37.93 -21.86
CA GLY A 491 -17.53 -39.03 -21.17
C GLY A 491 -18.36 -38.60 -19.94
N ASP A 492 -18.84 -39.58 -19.17
CA ASP A 492 -19.69 -39.36 -17.99
C ASP A 492 -19.03 -38.47 -16.93
N ALA A 493 -17.71 -38.54 -16.76
CA ALA A 493 -16.96 -37.68 -15.86
C ALA A 493 -17.08 -36.20 -16.24
N CYS A 494 -16.89 -35.87 -17.52
CA CYS A 494 -17.04 -34.51 -18.04
C CYS A 494 -18.49 -34.04 -17.86
N LYS A 495 -19.48 -34.88 -18.21
CA LYS A 495 -20.91 -34.54 -18.10
C LYS A 495 -21.32 -34.18 -16.67
N LYS A 496 -20.82 -34.91 -15.67
CA LYS A 496 -21.07 -34.63 -14.24
C LYS A 496 -20.59 -33.24 -13.82
N LEU A 497 -19.42 -32.82 -14.28
CA LEU A 497 -18.87 -31.49 -13.98
C LEU A 497 -19.62 -30.39 -14.75
N THR A 498 -19.86 -30.59 -16.05
CA THR A 498 -20.59 -29.61 -16.89
C THR A 498 -22.02 -29.34 -16.42
N ALA A 499 -22.63 -30.29 -15.70
CA ALA A 499 -23.96 -30.15 -15.14
C ALA A 499 -24.03 -29.14 -13.97
N GLU A 500 -22.89 -28.85 -13.34
CA GLU A 500 -22.79 -27.92 -12.21
C GLU A 500 -22.09 -26.59 -12.57
N GLU A 501 -21.81 -26.34 -13.86
CA GLU A 501 -21.22 -25.07 -14.35
C GLU A 501 -22.17 -23.88 -14.20
N LEU A 502 -21.60 -22.70 -13.86
CA LEU A 502 -22.31 -21.42 -13.84
C LEU A 502 -22.71 -20.98 -15.25
N ARG A 503 -23.82 -20.25 -15.37
CA ARG A 503 -24.31 -19.72 -16.65
C ARG A 503 -24.67 -18.25 -16.59
N GLY A 504 -24.21 -17.48 -17.59
CA GLY A 504 -24.58 -16.08 -17.76
C GLY A 504 -24.11 -15.22 -16.58
N ASN A 505 -25.05 -14.60 -15.87
CA ASN A 505 -24.75 -13.73 -14.73
C ASN A 505 -24.90 -14.43 -13.37
N GLU A 506 -24.89 -15.77 -13.34
CA GLU A 506 -24.85 -16.52 -12.10
C GLU A 506 -23.47 -16.42 -11.43
N ILE A 507 -23.46 -16.33 -10.10
CA ILE A 507 -22.25 -16.35 -9.28
C ILE A 507 -22.32 -17.41 -8.19
N TYR A 508 -21.15 -17.91 -7.81
CA TYR A 508 -20.99 -18.72 -6.60
C TYR A 508 -20.01 -18.05 -5.63
N ALA A 509 -20.55 -17.57 -4.51
CA ALA A 509 -19.82 -16.93 -3.43
C ALA A 509 -20.13 -17.68 -2.12
N PRO A 510 -19.33 -18.69 -1.74
CA PRO A 510 -19.66 -19.55 -0.61
C PRO A 510 -19.56 -18.83 0.73
N SER A 511 -20.43 -19.24 1.66
CA SER A 511 -20.42 -18.84 3.09
C SER A 511 -20.39 -17.32 3.36
N PRO A 512 -21.27 -16.49 2.73
CA PRO A 512 -21.37 -15.07 3.08
C PRO A 512 -21.82 -14.90 4.54
N VAL A 513 -21.37 -13.83 5.19
CA VAL A 513 -21.77 -13.48 6.57
C VAL A 513 -22.87 -12.41 6.58
N PHE A 514 -22.99 -11.64 5.50
CA PHE A 514 -24.09 -10.69 5.32
C PHE A 514 -25.40 -11.40 4.95
N LYS A 515 -26.50 -10.68 5.10
CA LYS A 515 -27.84 -11.15 4.72
C LYS A 515 -27.90 -11.40 3.21
N GLU A 516 -28.37 -12.58 2.82
CA GLU A 516 -28.54 -12.93 1.41
C GLU A 516 -29.52 -11.98 0.70
N GLN A 517 -29.17 -11.62 -0.53
CA GLN A 517 -29.96 -10.81 -1.44
C GLN A 517 -30.31 -11.61 -2.70
N PRO A 518 -31.44 -11.29 -3.38
CA PRO A 518 -31.82 -11.93 -4.63
C PRO A 518 -30.87 -11.64 -5.80
N TYR A 519 -30.10 -10.55 -5.70
CA TYR A 519 -29.09 -10.12 -6.67
C TYR A 519 -28.04 -9.28 -5.96
N TYR A 520 -26.87 -9.17 -6.58
CA TYR A 520 -25.72 -8.45 -6.05
C TYR A 520 -25.09 -7.57 -7.13
N THR A 521 -24.38 -6.54 -6.68
CA THR A 521 -23.51 -5.73 -7.53
C THR A 521 -22.06 -6.11 -7.25
N LEU A 522 -21.29 -6.38 -8.31
CA LEU A 522 -19.84 -6.53 -8.23
C LEU A 522 -19.17 -5.24 -8.69
N LEU A 523 -18.16 -4.80 -7.93
CA LEU A 523 -17.39 -3.58 -8.20
C LEU A 523 -15.89 -3.85 -8.05
N ARG A 524 -15.07 -3.34 -8.97
CA ARG A 524 -13.59 -3.42 -8.93
C ARG A 524 -12.98 -2.01 -8.97
N SER A 525 -11.81 -1.83 -8.37
CA SER A 525 -11.06 -0.57 -8.45
C SER A 525 -9.91 -0.67 -9.47
N PRO A 526 -9.56 0.41 -10.19
CA PRO A 526 -10.25 1.69 -10.25
C PRO A 526 -11.62 1.57 -10.94
N HIS A 527 -12.55 2.45 -10.55
CA HIS A 527 -13.87 2.56 -11.15
C HIS A 527 -14.04 4.00 -11.64
N ILE A 528 -14.57 4.18 -12.84
CA ILE A 528 -14.68 5.48 -13.49
C ILE A 528 -16.10 5.71 -14.00
N ALA A 529 -16.70 4.70 -14.64
CA ALA A 529 -17.98 4.83 -15.31
C ALA A 529 -19.02 3.83 -14.81
N ARG A 530 -20.31 4.17 -14.91
CA ARG A 530 -21.44 3.26 -14.61
C ARG A 530 -21.37 1.95 -15.39
N ASN A 531 -20.79 1.97 -16.58
CA ASN A 531 -20.57 0.80 -17.41
C ASN A 531 -19.71 -0.27 -16.76
N GLU A 532 -19.03 0.03 -15.65
CA GLU A 532 -18.16 -0.89 -14.92
C GLU A 532 -18.88 -1.64 -13.76
N GLU A 533 -20.17 -1.39 -13.59
CA GLU A 533 -21.02 -2.04 -12.59
C GLU A 533 -21.53 -3.38 -13.14
N ALA A 534 -21.17 -4.49 -12.48
CA ALA A 534 -21.60 -5.82 -12.88
C ALA A 534 -22.77 -6.32 -12.00
N PHE A 535 -23.91 -6.58 -12.63
CA PHE A 535 -25.11 -7.08 -11.96
C PHE A 535 -25.22 -8.61 -12.07
N VAL A 536 -25.34 -9.29 -10.94
CA VAL A 536 -25.24 -10.77 -10.85
C VAL A 536 -26.29 -11.41 -9.94
N TYR A 537 -26.55 -12.69 -10.15
CA TYR A 537 -27.49 -13.50 -9.38
C TYR A 537 -26.77 -14.61 -8.60
N PRO A 538 -27.13 -14.87 -7.34
CA PRO A 538 -26.59 -16.02 -6.63
C PRO A 538 -27.06 -17.34 -7.25
N LEU A 539 -26.17 -18.34 -7.28
CA LEU A 539 -26.52 -19.71 -7.63
C LEU A 539 -27.58 -20.26 -6.66
N THR A 540 -28.78 -20.52 -7.15
CA THR A 540 -29.93 -20.93 -6.32
C THR A 540 -29.81 -22.35 -5.79
N THR A 541 -29.26 -23.27 -6.59
CA THR A 541 -29.09 -24.68 -6.21
C THR A 541 -27.63 -25.08 -6.39
N VAL A 542 -26.94 -25.31 -5.27
CA VAL A 542 -25.53 -25.74 -5.28
C VAL A 542 -25.47 -27.26 -5.46
N GLY A 543 -24.87 -27.70 -6.57
CA GLY A 543 -24.65 -29.11 -6.87
C GLY A 543 -23.74 -29.84 -5.87
N ALA A 544 -23.81 -31.17 -5.86
CA ALA A 544 -23.15 -31.99 -4.84
C ALA A 544 -21.62 -31.95 -4.97
N ILE A 545 -21.09 -31.88 -6.20
CA ILE A 545 -19.64 -31.83 -6.45
C ILE A 545 -19.11 -30.45 -6.03
N ARG A 546 -19.74 -29.36 -6.50
CA ARG A 546 -19.41 -27.98 -6.12
C ARG A 546 -19.45 -27.80 -4.61
N LYS A 547 -20.52 -28.26 -3.95
CA LYS A 547 -20.63 -28.18 -2.48
C LYS A 547 -19.51 -28.92 -1.77
N LYS A 548 -19.13 -30.12 -2.24
CA LYS A 548 -18.09 -30.93 -1.60
C LYS A 548 -16.69 -30.36 -1.79
N TYR A 549 -16.38 -29.84 -2.98
CA TYR A 549 -15.01 -29.50 -3.37
C TYR A 549 -14.70 -28.01 -3.46
N LEU A 550 -15.70 -27.11 -3.38
CA LEU A 550 -15.48 -25.66 -3.53
C LEU A 550 -16.10 -24.81 -2.41
N SER A 551 -16.90 -25.38 -1.50
CA SER A 551 -17.60 -24.60 -0.47
C SER A 551 -16.70 -24.01 0.63
N HIS A 552 -15.47 -24.51 0.77
CA HIS A 552 -14.46 -23.96 1.69
C HIS A 552 -13.78 -22.70 1.16
N LEU A 553 -13.92 -22.37 -0.13
CA LEU A 553 -13.31 -21.20 -0.77
C LEU A 553 -14.08 -19.89 -0.46
N TYR A 554 -14.31 -19.59 0.82
CA TYR A 554 -15.19 -18.50 1.27
C TYR A 554 -14.69 -17.09 0.89
N TYR A 555 -13.42 -16.94 0.54
CA TYR A 555 -12.84 -15.67 0.08
C TYR A 555 -12.81 -15.53 -1.44
N VAL A 556 -13.45 -16.45 -2.17
CA VAL A 556 -13.51 -16.48 -3.64
C VAL A 556 -14.94 -16.19 -4.09
N LEU A 557 -15.07 -15.44 -5.18
CA LEU A 557 -16.31 -15.25 -5.92
C LEU A 557 -16.10 -15.78 -7.34
N MET A 558 -16.85 -16.81 -7.70
CA MET A 558 -16.80 -17.44 -9.02
C MET A 558 -17.86 -16.84 -9.95
N VAL A 559 -17.46 -16.49 -11.17
CA VAL A 559 -18.34 -16.01 -12.26
C VAL A 559 -18.34 -17.01 -13.43
N ASP A 560 -19.30 -16.92 -14.36
CA ASP A 560 -19.22 -17.71 -15.60
C ASP A 560 -18.10 -17.21 -16.51
N SER A 561 -17.15 -18.09 -16.82
CA SER A 561 -16.06 -17.98 -17.80
C SER A 561 -16.40 -17.43 -19.16
N ARG A 562 -17.65 -17.61 -19.59
CA ARG A 562 -18.13 -17.18 -20.91
C ARG A 562 -18.79 -15.81 -20.86
N SER A 563 -18.89 -15.22 -19.68
CA SER A 563 -19.53 -13.92 -19.48
C SER A 563 -18.57 -12.77 -19.76
N LEU A 564 -19.14 -11.58 -19.97
CA LEU A 564 -18.38 -10.32 -20.02
C LEU A 564 -18.24 -9.68 -18.64
N ILE A 565 -18.46 -10.41 -17.54
CA ILE A 565 -18.32 -9.86 -16.18
C ILE A 565 -16.91 -9.32 -15.93
N PRO A 566 -15.81 -10.02 -16.28
CA PRO A 566 -14.47 -9.48 -16.07
C PRO A 566 -14.20 -8.23 -16.91
N GLU A 567 -14.60 -8.24 -18.18
CA GLU A 567 -14.51 -7.06 -19.08
C GLU A 567 -15.32 -5.88 -18.53
N ARG A 568 -16.52 -6.14 -18.00
CA ARG A 568 -17.37 -5.17 -17.31
C ARG A 568 -16.62 -4.57 -16.12
N LEU A 569 -15.92 -5.36 -15.33
CA LEU A 569 -15.14 -4.89 -14.17
C LEU A 569 -13.81 -4.20 -14.58
N GLY A 570 -13.80 -3.47 -15.69
CA GLY A 570 -12.64 -2.74 -16.21
C GLY A 570 -11.54 -3.66 -16.76
N GLY A 571 -11.91 -4.77 -17.39
CA GLY A 571 -10.95 -5.77 -17.89
C GLY A 571 -10.22 -6.50 -16.76
N ALA A 572 -10.97 -6.96 -15.75
CA ALA A 572 -10.43 -7.77 -14.65
C ALA A 572 -9.86 -9.10 -15.14
N ASP A 573 -8.85 -9.61 -14.44
CA ASP A 573 -8.32 -10.97 -14.61
C ASP A 573 -8.49 -11.76 -13.31
N TYR A 574 -7.93 -12.97 -13.25
CA TYR A 574 -8.02 -13.87 -12.10
C TYR A 574 -6.65 -14.06 -11.43
N ASP A 575 -5.70 -13.12 -11.65
CA ASP A 575 -4.31 -13.23 -11.20
C ASP A 575 -4.04 -12.66 -9.80
N GLY A 576 -5.10 -12.18 -9.16
CA GLY A 576 -5.13 -11.62 -7.81
C GLY A 576 -6.14 -10.50 -7.62
N ASP A 577 -6.98 -10.22 -8.63
CA ASP A 577 -7.98 -9.16 -8.59
C ASP A 577 -9.00 -9.39 -7.48
N LEU A 578 -9.30 -8.30 -6.77
CA LEU A 578 -10.27 -8.27 -5.69
C LEU A 578 -11.51 -7.52 -6.14
N VAL A 579 -12.67 -8.16 -5.99
CA VAL A 579 -13.98 -7.59 -6.28
C VAL A 579 -14.75 -7.39 -4.99
N ARG A 580 -15.54 -6.33 -4.94
CA ARG A 580 -16.50 -6.09 -3.85
C ARG A 580 -17.82 -6.73 -4.22
N THR A 581 -18.30 -7.65 -3.38
CA THR A 581 -19.67 -8.18 -3.46
C THR A 581 -20.56 -7.26 -2.63
N VAL A 582 -21.38 -6.44 -3.27
CA VAL A 582 -22.28 -5.52 -2.56
C VAL A 582 -23.61 -6.19 -2.27
N ALA A 583 -23.94 -6.29 -0.98
CA ALA A 583 -25.19 -6.86 -0.47
C ALA A 583 -26.15 -5.77 0.06
N ASP A 584 -25.79 -4.50 -0.09
CA ASP A 584 -26.67 -3.38 0.25
C ASP A 584 -27.85 -3.31 -0.74
N PRO A 585 -29.10 -3.41 -0.26
CA PRO A 585 -30.27 -3.47 -1.13
C PRO A 585 -30.43 -2.20 -1.97
N LEU A 586 -30.09 -1.03 -1.42
CA LEU A 586 -30.23 0.25 -2.11
C LEU A 586 -29.26 0.34 -3.29
N VAL A 587 -28.00 -0.03 -3.06
CA VAL A 587 -26.98 -0.05 -4.13
C VAL A 587 -27.41 -1.02 -5.23
N ASN A 588 -27.87 -2.21 -4.84
CA ASN A 588 -28.33 -3.23 -5.77
C ASN A 588 -29.55 -2.78 -6.59
N ASP A 589 -30.49 -2.06 -5.98
CA ASP A 589 -31.66 -1.50 -6.68
C ASP A 589 -31.25 -0.37 -7.64
N CYS A 590 -30.30 0.49 -7.26
CA CYS A 590 -29.77 1.54 -8.14
C CYS A 590 -29.13 0.96 -9.40
N VAL A 591 -28.27 -0.06 -9.26
CA VAL A 591 -27.62 -0.69 -10.41
C VAL A 591 -28.64 -1.44 -11.26
N LYS A 592 -29.61 -2.13 -10.63
CA LYS A 592 -30.68 -2.83 -11.34
C LYS A 592 -31.52 -1.92 -12.23
N LYS A 593 -31.83 -0.68 -11.80
CA LYS A 593 -32.54 0.31 -12.64
C LYS A 593 -31.84 0.53 -13.99
N GLY A 594 -30.50 0.46 -14.02
CA GLY A 594 -29.70 0.55 -15.25
C GLY A 594 -29.71 -0.71 -16.14
N TYR A 595 -30.25 -1.82 -15.64
CA TYR A 595 -30.40 -3.11 -16.36
C TYR A 595 -31.87 -3.43 -16.72
N ASP A 596 -32.85 -2.69 -16.19
CA ASP A 596 -34.27 -2.84 -16.53
C ASP A 596 -34.55 -2.45 -18.00
N ASN A 597 -35.53 -3.10 -18.63
CA ASN A 597 -35.80 -3.15 -20.09
C ASN A 597 -34.86 -4.04 -20.93
N GLY A 598 -34.07 -4.92 -20.30
CA GLY A 598 -33.36 -6.01 -20.98
C GLY A 598 -32.13 -5.58 -21.78
N LYS A 599 -31.64 -4.35 -21.58
CA LYS A 599 -30.38 -3.88 -22.19
C LYS A 599 -29.44 -3.41 -21.09
N SER A 600 -28.41 -4.23 -20.82
CA SER A 600 -27.26 -3.79 -20.04
C SER A 600 -26.54 -2.65 -20.77
N LEU A 601 -25.91 -1.73 -20.02
CA LEU A 601 -25.02 -0.73 -20.60
C LEU A 601 -23.96 -1.40 -21.51
N PRO A 602 -23.49 -0.74 -22.57
CA PRO A 602 -22.39 -1.25 -23.38
C PRO A 602 -21.14 -1.55 -22.53
N VAL A 603 -20.41 -2.61 -22.85
CA VAL A 603 -19.12 -2.92 -22.20
C VAL A 603 -18.08 -1.92 -22.70
N LEU A 604 -17.28 -1.36 -21.80
CA LEU A 604 -16.14 -0.54 -22.19
C LEU A 604 -15.00 -1.46 -22.60
N LYS A 605 -14.78 -1.59 -23.90
CA LYS A 605 -13.70 -2.43 -24.43
C LYS A 605 -12.43 -1.59 -24.56
N ILE A 606 -11.39 -2.01 -23.86
CA ILE A 606 -10.05 -1.42 -24.02
C ILE A 606 -9.41 -2.05 -25.26
N PRO A 607 -9.07 -1.26 -26.30
CA PRO A 607 -8.42 -1.81 -27.49
C PRO A 607 -6.96 -2.18 -27.18
N SER A 608 -6.44 -3.18 -27.88
CA SER A 608 -5.01 -3.52 -27.81
C SER A 608 -4.24 -2.67 -28.81
N ALA A 609 -3.20 -1.97 -28.35
CA ALA A 609 -2.25 -1.29 -29.23
C ALA A 609 -1.19 -2.27 -29.75
N GLU A 610 -0.73 -2.08 -30.99
CA GLU A 610 0.43 -2.81 -31.48
C GLU A 610 1.67 -2.41 -30.66
N PRO A 611 2.39 -3.39 -30.08
CA PRO A 611 3.45 -3.09 -29.13
C PRO A 611 4.77 -2.78 -29.83
N LEU A 612 5.52 -1.84 -29.29
CA LEU A 612 6.85 -1.49 -29.79
C LEU A 612 7.88 -2.60 -29.48
N ILE A 613 8.59 -3.06 -30.52
CA ILE A 613 9.66 -4.06 -30.40
C ILE A 613 11.02 -3.37 -30.41
N ALA A 614 11.85 -3.67 -29.43
CA ALA A 614 13.22 -3.19 -29.34
C ALA A 614 14.18 -4.31 -28.89
N ASP A 615 15.47 -4.10 -29.11
CA ASP A 615 16.50 -5.02 -28.62
C ASP A 615 16.67 -4.87 -27.10
N ALA A 616 16.55 -5.97 -26.35
CA ALA A 616 16.81 -6.04 -24.91
C ALA A 616 18.22 -5.56 -24.48
N LYS A 617 19.17 -5.44 -25.42
CA LYS A 617 20.52 -4.93 -25.19
C LYS A 617 20.69 -3.44 -25.48
N ASP A 618 19.69 -2.79 -26.08
CA ASP A 618 19.71 -1.36 -26.34
C ASP A 618 19.38 -0.58 -25.06
N TRP A 619 20.39 0.11 -24.52
CA TRP A 619 20.23 0.86 -23.29
C TRP A 619 19.33 2.10 -23.46
N LYS A 620 19.29 2.72 -24.65
CA LYS A 620 18.45 3.89 -24.90
C LYS A 620 16.98 3.51 -24.91
N ALA A 621 16.65 2.44 -25.62
CA ALA A 621 15.30 1.89 -25.63
C ALA A 621 14.85 1.46 -24.22
N ARG A 622 15.75 0.88 -23.42
CA ARG A 622 15.50 0.55 -22.01
C ARG A 622 15.27 1.79 -21.14
N ALA A 623 16.08 2.83 -21.31
CA ALA A 623 15.92 4.09 -20.58
C ALA A 623 14.57 4.76 -20.88
N GLU A 624 14.16 4.79 -22.15
CA GLU A 624 12.85 5.32 -22.56
C GLU A 624 11.70 4.48 -21.97
N ALA A 625 11.81 3.16 -21.98
CA ALA A 625 10.84 2.26 -21.35
C ALA A 625 10.76 2.42 -19.82
N VAL A 626 11.83 2.88 -19.15
CA VAL A 626 11.79 3.23 -17.72
C VAL A 626 11.07 4.56 -17.52
N LYS A 627 11.51 5.60 -18.22
CA LYS A 627 10.97 6.96 -18.15
C LYS A 627 9.46 7.00 -18.39
N SER A 628 8.99 6.24 -19.38
CA SER A 628 7.57 6.19 -19.72
C SER A 628 6.69 5.71 -18.56
N THR A 629 7.22 4.89 -17.64
CA THR A 629 6.49 4.35 -16.48
C THR A 629 6.48 5.21 -15.22
N PHE A 630 7.26 6.29 -15.18
CA PHE A 630 7.35 7.23 -14.03
C PHE A 630 6.31 8.38 -14.10
N SER A 631 5.31 8.23 -14.97
CA SER A 631 4.31 9.24 -15.28
C SER A 631 3.16 9.28 -14.28
N SER A 632 2.83 10.46 -13.76
CA SER A 632 1.68 10.69 -12.87
C SER A 632 0.32 10.84 -13.58
N ARG A 633 0.23 10.45 -14.87
CA ARG A 633 -0.94 10.68 -15.75
C ARG A 633 -2.19 9.93 -15.31
N VAL A 634 -2.10 8.67 -14.86
CA VAL A 634 -3.28 7.91 -14.40
C VAL A 634 -4.08 8.68 -13.34
N GLY A 635 -3.39 9.27 -12.36
CA GLY A 635 -4.05 10.09 -11.33
C GLY A 635 -4.66 11.39 -11.87
N GLN A 636 -4.12 11.97 -12.94
CA GLN A 636 -4.72 13.12 -13.63
C GLN A 636 -6.00 12.70 -14.35
N ILE A 637 -5.94 11.60 -15.10
CA ILE A 637 -7.10 11.04 -15.83
C ILE A 637 -8.23 10.76 -14.84
N SER A 638 -7.96 10.04 -13.74
CA SER A 638 -8.99 9.70 -12.75
C SER A 638 -9.61 10.94 -12.09
N ASN A 639 -8.84 12.00 -11.82
CA ASN A 639 -9.37 13.25 -11.25
C ASN A 639 -10.23 14.01 -12.27
N THR A 640 -9.83 14.04 -13.54
CA THR A 640 -10.61 14.66 -14.62
C THR A 640 -11.89 13.88 -14.89
N ALA A 641 -11.80 12.55 -14.95
CA ALA A 641 -12.94 11.67 -15.12
C ALA A 641 -13.93 11.79 -13.95
N LEU A 642 -13.46 11.99 -12.71
CA LEU A 642 -14.37 12.28 -11.59
C LEU A 642 -15.12 13.60 -11.79
N ARG A 643 -14.46 14.67 -12.26
CA ARG A 643 -15.13 15.97 -12.48
C ARG A 643 -16.23 15.87 -13.52
N LEU A 644 -15.96 15.17 -14.62
CA LEU A 644 -16.94 14.91 -15.68
C LEU A 644 -18.02 13.95 -15.18
N GLY A 645 -17.66 12.93 -14.42
CA GLY A 645 -18.58 11.97 -13.82
C GLY A 645 -19.58 12.63 -12.85
N ILE A 646 -19.15 13.62 -12.07
CA ILE A 646 -20.06 14.40 -11.20
C ILE A 646 -21.13 15.07 -12.05
N VAL A 647 -20.76 15.68 -13.18
CA VAL A 647 -21.72 16.31 -14.09
C VAL A 647 -22.61 15.27 -14.78
N ALA A 648 -22.01 14.16 -15.24
CA ALA A 648 -22.69 13.10 -15.98
C ALA A 648 -23.78 12.38 -15.17
N TYR A 649 -23.52 12.19 -13.87
CA TYR A 649 -24.33 11.31 -13.02
C TYR A 649 -25.18 12.05 -11.98
N ASP A 650 -25.05 13.37 -11.87
CA ASP A 650 -25.96 14.21 -11.10
C ASP A 650 -27.27 14.41 -11.88
N GLU A 651 -28.37 13.90 -11.33
CA GLU A 651 -29.70 13.93 -11.93
C GLU A 651 -30.31 15.34 -11.95
N ASN A 652 -29.72 16.30 -11.24
CA ASN A 652 -30.17 17.70 -11.24
C ASN A 652 -29.65 18.51 -12.44
N ASN A 653 -28.72 17.97 -13.23
CA ASN A 653 -28.15 18.64 -14.40
C ASN A 653 -29.01 18.45 -15.67
N GLU A 654 -28.86 19.34 -16.64
CA GLU A 654 -29.49 19.24 -17.97
C GLU A 654 -29.01 17.98 -18.74
N ASP A 655 -29.95 17.28 -19.38
CA ASP A 655 -29.67 15.99 -20.06
C ASP A 655 -28.57 16.06 -21.13
N GLU A 656 -28.51 17.14 -21.93
CA GLU A 656 -27.49 17.28 -22.97
C GLU A 656 -26.07 17.37 -22.38
N LYS A 657 -25.90 18.11 -21.29
CA LYS A 657 -24.61 18.22 -20.57
C LYS A 657 -24.24 16.91 -19.88
N ARG A 658 -25.23 16.19 -19.35
CA ARG A 658 -25.04 14.88 -18.74
C ARG A 658 -24.56 13.86 -19.77
N ASP A 659 -25.17 13.86 -20.95
CA ASP A 659 -24.83 12.96 -22.06
C ASP A 659 -23.42 13.20 -22.59
N GLU A 660 -23.04 14.46 -22.84
CA GLU A 660 -21.67 14.80 -23.28
C GLU A 660 -20.64 14.38 -22.22
N SER A 661 -20.88 14.73 -20.95
CA SER A 661 -19.98 14.38 -19.84
C SER A 661 -19.90 12.88 -19.61
N ARG A 662 -20.99 12.13 -19.84
CA ARG A 662 -21.00 10.67 -19.80
C ARG A 662 -20.08 10.09 -20.88
N MET A 663 -20.22 10.54 -22.13
CA MET A 663 -19.39 10.05 -23.24
C MET A 663 -17.90 10.33 -23.00
N ASP A 664 -17.56 11.52 -22.49
CA ASP A 664 -16.18 11.82 -22.10
C ASP A 664 -15.70 10.95 -20.93
N THR A 665 -16.56 10.66 -19.96
CA THR A 665 -16.23 9.80 -18.81
C THR A 665 -15.96 8.36 -19.26
N GLU A 666 -16.77 7.81 -20.17
CA GLU A 666 -16.56 6.50 -20.77
C GLU A 666 -15.26 6.45 -21.59
N ALA A 667 -14.97 7.50 -22.37
CA ALA A 667 -13.71 7.60 -23.11
C ALA A 667 -12.52 7.62 -22.13
N LEU A 668 -12.58 8.42 -21.07
CA LEU A 668 -11.52 8.49 -20.06
C LEU A 668 -11.34 7.18 -19.29
N ALA A 669 -12.40 6.39 -19.08
CA ALA A 669 -12.27 5.05 -18.51
C ALA A 669 -11.43 4.14 -19.43
N ILE A 670 -11.72 4.13 -20.73
CA ILE A 670 -10.96 3.36 -21.73
C ILE A 670 -9.51 3.88 -21.85
N LEU A 671 -9.31 5.21 -21.89
CA LEU A 671 -7.99 5.83 -21.96
C LEU A 671 -7.16 5.60 -20.70
N THR A 672 -7.80 5.46 -19.54
CA THR A 672 -7.11 5.03 -18.31
C THR A 672 -6.55 3.62 -18.48
N GLY A 673 -7.34 2.70 -19.04
CA GLY A 673 -6.89 1.35 -19.39
C GLY A 673 -5.69 1.37 -20.34
N LEU A 674 -5.74 2.16 -21.41
CA LEU A 674 -4.64 2.34 -22.36
C LEU A 674 -3.38 2.95 -21.71
N GLU A 675 -3.51 3.94 -20.82
CA GLU A 675 -2.36 4.49 -20.09
C GLU A 675 -1.73 3.44 -19.16
N ILE A 676 -2.53 2.57 -18.53
CA ILE A 676 -2.01 1.45 -17.72
C ILE A 676 -1.29 0.43 -18.60
N ASP A 677 -1.89 0.04 -19.73
CA ASP A 677 -1.30 -0.92 -20.66
C ASP A 677 -0.14 -0.34 -21.48
N SER A 678 0.04 0.99 -21.51
CA SER A 678 1.23 1.63 -22.08
C SER A 678 2.53 1.15 -21.42
N ALA A 679 2.47 0.74 -20.16
CA ALA A 679 3.58 0.13 -19.44
C ALA A 679 3.97 -1.26 -19.99
N LYS A 680 3.15 -1.86 -20.87
CA LYS A 680 3.38 -3.12 -21.59
C LYS A 680 3.55 -2.91 -23.11
N SER A 681 2.78 -2.01 -23.72
CA SER A 681 2.76 -1.77 -25.17
C SER A 681 3.81 -0.74 -25.62
N GLY A 682 4.15 0.23 -24.76
CA GLY A 682 4.96 1.39 -25.11
C GLY A 682 4.18 2.52 -25.79
N VAL A 683 2.87 2.38 -25.99
CA VAL A 683 2.00 3.36 -26.68
C VAL A 683 1.08 4.05 -25.67
N LYS A 684 1.02 5.38 -25.71
CA LYS A 684 0.25 6.20 -24.78
C LYS A 684 -0.90 6.95 -25.46
N PRO A 685 -2.04 7.14 -24.78
CA PRO A 685 -3.07 8.06 -25.26
C PRO A 685 -2.63 9.52 -25.10
N ASP A 686 -3.00 10.38 -26.06
CA ASP A 686 -3.03 11.83 -25.90
C ASP A 686 -4.24 12.22 -25.04
N LEU A 687 -4.00 13.04 -24.02
CA LEU A 687 -5.00 13.47 -23.03
C LEU A 687 -5.21 14.98 -23.05
N THR A 688 -4.56 15.69 -23.97
CA THR A 688 -4.48 17.16 -23.98
C THR A 688 -5.88 17.79 -24.02
N GLU A 689 -6.76 17.25 -24.86
CA GLU A 689 -8.15 17.70 -25.00
C GLU A 689 -8.91 17.64 -23.66
N TYR A 690 -8.84 16.50 -22.97
CA TYR A 690 -9.56 16.30 -21.71
C TYR A 690 -8.95 17.07 -20.54
N LEU A 691 -7.62 17.18 -20.47
CA LEU A 691 -6.93 17.81 -19.34
C LEU A 691 -6.92 19.34 -19.42
N TYR A 692 -6.88 19.92 -20.63
CA TYR A 692 -6.69 21.36 -20.83
C TYR A 692 -7.79 22.02 -21.67
N GLY A 693 -8.52 21.28 -22.49
CA GLY A 693 -9.56 21.82 -23.38
C GLY A 693 -10.94 21.96 -22.75
N ARG A 694 -11.26 21.15 -21.73
CA ARG A 694 -12.59 21.14 -21.08
C ARG A 694 -12.64 22.09 -19.87
N ASN A 695 -13.50 23.11 -19.94
CA ASN A 695 -13.69 24.08 -18.85
C ASN A 695 -14.72 23.57 -17.83
N THR A 696 -14.40 22.53 -17.06
CA THR A 696 -15.29 21.96 -16.03
C THR A 696 -15.20 22.73 -14.71
N LYS A 697 -16.34 22.90 -14.00
CA LYS A 697 -16.38 23.47 -12.64
C LYS A 697 -15.41 22.72 -11.72
N LYS A 698 -14.70 23.45 -10.84
CA LYS A 698 -13.81 22.82 -9.86
C LYS A 698 -14.66 22.03 -8.86
N SER A 699 -14.35 20.75 -8.68
CA SER A 699 -15.02 19.92 -7.68
C SER A 699 -14.69 20.38 -6.25
N VAL A 700 -15.75 20.57 -5.47
CA VAL A 700 -15.69 20.91 -4.03
C VAL A 700 -15.03 19.76 -3.26
N PHE A 701 -15.40 18.52 -3.60
CA PHE A 701 -14.83 17.32 -3.00
C PHE A 701 -13.32 17.18 -3.27
N LEU A 702 -12.86 17.41 -4.51
CA LEU A 702 -11.42 17.36 -4.81
C LEU A 702 -10.62 18.47 -4.11
N ARG A 703 -11.23 19.65 -3.90
CA ARG A 703 -10.65 20.73 -3.10
C ARG A 703 -10.47 20.26 -1.65
N TYR A 704 -11.51 19.73 -1.02
CA TYR A 704 -11.43 19.15 0.33
C TYR A 704 -10.38 18.04 0.43
N LYS A 705 -10.37 17.08 -0.51
CA LYS A 705 -9.42 15.97 -0.54
C LYS A 705 -7.97 16.47 -0.65
N THR A 706 -7.73 17.60 -1.33
CA THR A 706 -6.40 18.21 -1.42
C THR A 706 -5.98 18.80 -0.07
N ILE A 707 -6.87 19.54 0.61
CA ILE A 707 -6.62 20.08 1.97
C ILE A 707 -6.39 18.93 2.97
N SER A 708 -7.24 17.90 2.92
CA SER A 708 -7.18 16.74 3.81
C SER A 708 -5.93 15.87 3.59
N LYS A 709 -5.35 15.86 2.38
CA LYS A 709 -4.08 15.17 2.10
C LYS A 709 -2.84 16.04 2.27
N ASP A 710 -3.00 17.31 2.63
CA ASP A 710 -1.86 18.19 2.87
C ASP A 710 -1.15 17.82 4.17
N ASN A 711 -0.07 17.06 4.02
CA ASN A 711 0.82 16.65 5.11
C ASN A 711 2.11 17.49 5.13
N ARG A 712 2.12 18.69 4.51
CA ARG A 712 3.28 19.57 4.59
C ARG A 712 3.55 19.94 6.05
N ASP A 713 4.83 20.01 6.40
CA ASP A 713 5.28 20.61 7.66
C ASP A 713 4.85 22.09 7.68
N ARG A 714 3.74 22.35 8.37
CA ARG A 714 3.21 23.70 8.54
C ARG A 714 4.09 24.48 9.50
N LYS A 715 4.37 25.74 9.17
CA LYS A 715 5.10 26.62 10.09
C LYS A 715 4.19 26.99 11.26
N TRP A 716 4.81 27.33 12.40
CA TRP A 716 4.08 27.66 13.63
C TRP A 716 3.08 28.84 13.49
N TYR A 717 3.25 29.68 12.46
CA TYR A 717 2.37 30.82 12.15
C TYR A 717 1.37 30.53 11.02
N GLU A 718 1.48 29.39 10.33
CA GLU A 718 0.51 28.97 9.31
C GLU A 718 -0.72 28.38 10.01
N GLN A 719 -1.89 28.54 9.41
CA GLN A 719 -3.14 27.99 9.95
C GLN A 719 -3.02 26.46 10.14
N THR A 720 -3.70 25.92 11.14
CA THR A 720 -3.74 24.47 11.37
C THR A 720 -4.60 23.80 10.30
N LYS A 721 -4.40 22.50 10.09
CA LYS A 721 -5.17 21.74 9.08
C LYS A 721 -6.65 21.72 9.44
N GLU A 722 -6.92 21.63 10.74
CA GLU A 722 -8.26 21.74 11.31
C GLU A 722 -8.88 23.09 10.95
N LYS A 723 -8.11 24.18 11.05
CA LYS A 723 -8.59 25.51 10.68
C LYS A 723 -8.84 25.68 9.19
N ASP A 724 -7.99 25.13 8.32
CA ASP A 724 -8.25 25.13 6.87
C ASP A 724 -9.52 24.36 6.51
N ILE A 725 -9.80 23.26 7.24
CA ILE A 725 -11.03 22.48 7.06
C ILE A 725 -12.23 23.31 7.53
N GLU A 726 -12.17 23.94 8.71
CA GLU A 726 -13.23 24.83 9.19
C GLU A 726 -13.52 25.96 8.20
N ASP A 727 -12.49 26.68 7.77
CA ASP A 727 -12.61 27.79 6.81
C ASP A 727 -13.20 27.29 5.48
N PHE A 728 -12.80 26.10 5.01
CA PHE A 728 -13.40 25.47 3.83
C PHE A 728 -14.88 25.13 4.02
N ILE A 729 -15.28 24.61 5.19
CA ILE A 729 -16.67 24.26 5.48
C ILE A 729 -17.54 25.52 5.54
N GLU A 730 -17.01 26.63 6.09
CA GLU A 730 -17.71 27.93 6.17
C GLU A 730 -17.78 28.66 4.81
N GLU A 731 -16.77 28.50 3.95
CA GLU A 731 -16.71 29.14 2.63
C GLU A 731 -17.72 28.56 1.62
N VAL A 732 -18.04 27.26 1.72
CA VAL A 732 -18.91 26.57 0.77
C VAL A 732 -20.38 26.76 1.16
N ASP A 733 -21.19 27.20 0.20
CA ASP A 733 -22.64 27.13 0.31
C ASP A 733 -23.11 25.69 0.05
N TRP A 734 -23.38 24.94 1.11
CA TRP A 734 -23.77 23.53 1.05
C TRP A 734 -25.19 23.31 0.51
N ASP A 735 -26.04 24.34 0.55
CA ASP A 735 -27.40 24.27 0.00
C ASP A 735 -27.37 24.33 -1.54
N GLU A 736 -26.32 24.91 -2.14
CA GLU A 736 -26.09 24.92 -3.60
C GLU A 736 -25.32 23.70 -4.14
N VAL A 737 -24.82 22.82 -3.26
CA VAL A 737 -24.11 21.60 -3.68
C VAL A 737 -25.14 20.53 -4.03
N SER A 738 -25.33 20.23 -5.32
CA SER A 738 -26.30 19.23 -5.80
C SER A 738 -25.82 17.78 -5.70
N SER A 739 -24.51 17.54 -5.85
CA SER A 739 -23.96 16.18 -5.83
C SER A 739 -23.90 15.62 -4.41
N ASN A 740 -24.57 14.48 -4.19
CA ASN A 740 -24.55 13.73 -2.93
C ASN A 740 -23.13 13.40 -2.44
N MET A 741 -22.25 12.98 -3.36
CA MET A 741 -20.86 12.65 -3.03
C MET A 741 -20.08 13.90 -2.59
N GLU A 742 -20.35 15.06 -3.20
CA GLU A 742 -19.68 16.31 -2.83
C GLU A 742 -20.10 16.86 -1.46
N ARG A 743 -21.25 16.44 -0.91
CA ARG A 743 -21.71 16.77 0.46
C ARG A 743 -21.04 15.97 1.57
N LEU A 744 -20.31 14.88 1.24
CA LEU A 744 -19.68 14.01 2.24
C LEU A 744 -18.73 14.72 3.23
N PRO A 745 -17.87 15.67 2.81
CA PRO A 745 -17.04 16.43 3.74
C PRO A 745 -17.85 17.16 4.82
N TYR A 746 -18.98 17.76 4.43
CA TYR A 746 -19.89 18.45 5.34
C TYR A 746 -20.57 17.50 6.31
N TYR A 747 -21.15 16.41 5.82
CA TYR A 747 -21.77 15.40 6.70
C TYR A 747 -20.77 14.83 7.70
N ALA A 748 -19.54 14.51 7.28
CA ALA A 748 -18.51 14.02 8.19
C ALA A 748 -18.09 15.06 9.23
N TYR A 749 -17.98 16.34 8.84
CA TYR A 749 -17.67 17.42 9.75
C TYR A 749 -18.76 17.58 10.82
N MET A 750 -20.02 17.66 10.41
CA MET A 750 -21.16 17.80 11.33
C MET A 750 -21.35 16.57 12.22
N LEU A 751 -21.14 15.36 11.68
CA LEU A 751 -21.12 14.11 12.46
C LEU A 751 -20.09 14.17 13.59
N GLY A 752 -18.94 14.79 13.34
CA GLY A 752 -17.90 15.06 14.32
C GLY A 752 -18.33 16.02 15.43
N GLN A 753 -19.02 17.10 15.08
CA GLN A 753 -19.39 18.19 15.99
C GLN A 753 -20.63 17.88 16.83
N GLU A 754 -21.65 17.26 16.22
CA GLU A 754 -22.98 17.11 16.82
C GLU A 754 -23.22 15.73 17.46
N THR A 755 -22.39 14.72 17.18
CA THR A 755 -22.52 13.41 17.84
C THR A 755 -22.05 13.49 19.28
N LYS A 756 -22.88 13.02 20.21
CA LYS A 756 -22.58 13.04 21.63
C LYS A 756 -21.43 12.09 21.97
N GLN A 757 -20.24 12.65 22.15
CA GLN A 757 -19.06 11.90 22.54
C GLN A 757 -19.20 11.38 23.97
N TYR A 758 -18.84 10.11 24.17
CA TYR A 758 -18.75 9.55 25.51
C TYR A 758 -17.58 10.18 26.26
N LYS A 759 -17.84 10.64 27.48
CA LYS A 759 -16.82 11.22 28.37
C LYS A 759 -16.35 10.15 29.35
N PRO A 760 -15.11 9.66 29.22
CA PRO A 760 -14.63 8.58 30.06
C PRO A 760 -14.48 9.02 31.52
N LYS A 761 -14.79 8.11 32.43
CA LYS A 761 -14.66 8.29 33.87
C LYS A 761 -13.92 7.09 34.46
N PRO A 762 -12.57 7.15 34.54
CA PRO A 762 -11.78 6.09 35.13
C PRO A 762 -12.29 5.71 36.52
N ALA A 763 -12.34 4.40 36.80
CA ALA A 763 -12.78 3.90 38.09
C ALA A 763 -11.71 4.15 39.18
N GLU A 764 -12.12 4.11 40.45
CA GLU A 764 -11.20 4.09 41.59
C GLU A 764 -10.39 2.79 41.61
N ASP A 765 -9.18 2.82 42.18
CA ASP A 765 -8.27 1.66 42.23
C ASP A 765 -8.95 0.42 42.82
N GLU A 766 -9.72 0.60 43.90
CA GLU A 766 -10.44 -0.45 44.64
C GLU A 766 -11.45 -1.23 43.79
N LYS A 767 -11.96 -0.58 42.72
CA LYS A 767 -12.91 -1.20 41.79
C LYS A 767 -12.22 -1.98 40.68
N LEU A 768 -10.93 -1.75 40.47
CA LEU A 768 -10.14 -2.39 39.42
C LEU A 768 -9.25 -3.49 39.99
N PHE A 769 -8.63 -3.26 41.15
CA PHE A 769 -7.62 -4.13 41.74
C PHE A 769 -8.03 -4.66 43.12
N THR A 770 -7.87 -5.96 43.35
CA THR A 770 -8.23 -6.62 44.61
C THR A 770 -7.36 -6.15 45.78
N PHE A 771 -6.06 -5.90 45.56
CA PHE A 771 -5.17 -5.37 46.61
C PHE A 771 -5.56 -3.96 47.07
N ALA A 772 -6.17 -3.17 46.18
CA ALA A 772 -6.56 -1.80 46.50
C ALA A 772 -7.82 -1.73 47.38
N SER A 773 -8.47 -2.87 47.65
CA SER A 773 -9.59 -2.95 48.60
C SER A 773 -9.15 -2.86 50.07
N GLU A 774 -7.85 -3.01 50.36
CA GLU A 774 -7.30 -2.85 51.72
C GLU A 774 -6.96 -1.37 51.99
N PRO A 775 -7.50 -0.71 53.02
CA PRO A 775 -7.33 0.75 53.20
C PRO A 775 -5.88 1.25 53.25
N ASP A 776 -4.97 0.45 53.81
CA ASP A 776 -3.57 0.83 54.05
C ASP A 776 -2.60 0.13 53.08
N TRP A 777 -3.09 -0.37 51.94
CA TRP A 777 -2.27 -1.15 50.99
C TRP A 777 -1.05 -0.38 50.47
N LYS A 778 -1.15 0.95 50.37
CA LYS A 778 -0.04 1.82 49.94
C LYS A 778 1.08 1.91 50.97
N ASP A 779 0.74 1.81 52.25
CA ASP A 779 1.71 1.88 53.35
C ASP A 779 2.47 0.57 53.53
N ASN A 780 1.95 -0.53 52.97
CA ASN A 780 2.55 -1.86 53.01
C ASN A 780 3.47 -2.19 51.82
N LEU A 781 3.72 -1.24 50.93
CA LEU A 781 4.57 -1.44 49.75
C LEU A 781 6.05 -1.46 50.13
N ASP A 782 6.81 -2.37 49.52
CA ASP A 782 8.25 -2.45 49.75
C ASP A 782 8.95 -1.15 49.28
N PRO A 783 9.65 -0.41 50.17
CA PRO A 783 10.26 0.87 49.82
C PRO A 783 11.30 0.75 48.69
N PHE A 784 12.00 -0.38 48.62
CA PHE A 784 12.96 -0.64 47.56
C PHE A 784 12.27 -0.80 46.20
N SER A 785 11.21 -1.60 46.15
CA SER A 785 10.38 -1.80 44.95
C SER A 785 9.74 -0.51 44.48
N MET A 786 9.25 0.32 45.41
CA MET A 786 8.67 1.63 45.10
C MET A 786 9.68 2.57 44.41
N GLU A 787 10.86 2.76 45.00
CA GLU A 787 11.92 3.61 44.41
C GLU A 787 12.37 3.06 43.05
N ARG A 788 12.48 1.73 42.91
CA ARG A 788 12.89 1.10 41.65
C ARG A 788 11.84 1.31 40.55
N VAL A 789 10.56 1.07 40.83
CA VAL A 789 9.46 1.25 39.87
C VAL A 789 9.34 2.72 39.47
N LYS A 790 9.44 3.65 40.44
CA LYS A 790 9.44 5.10 40.17
C LYS A 790 10.56 5.52 39.21
N ALA A 791 11.76 4.98 39.37
CA ALA A 791 12.88 5.25 38.48
C ALA A 791 12.61 4.73 37.05
N VAL A 792 12.07 3.51 36.92
CA VAL A 792 11.73 2.92 35.61
C VAL A 792 10.61 3.69 34.92
N VAL A 793 9.55 4.06 35.63
CA VAL A 793 8.43 4.86 35.09
C VAL A 793 8.90 6.25 34.65
N SER A 794 9.73 6.91 35.44
CA SER A 794 10.29 8.22 35.08
C SER A 794 11.13 8.13 33.80
N ALA A 795 11.93 7.07 33.68
CA ALA A 795 12.72 6.80 32.48
C ALA A 795 11.83 6.43 31.28
N TYR A 796 10.73 5.71 31.48
CA TYR A 796 9.74 5.39 30.45
C TYR A 796 9.13 6.66 29.85
N HIS A 797 8.64 7.58 30.69
CA HIS A 797 8.08 8.86 30.22
C HIS A 797 9.11 9.75 29.53
N ALA A 798 10.33 9.82 30.07
CA ALA A 798 11.42 10.56 29.46
C ALA A 798 11.80 9.99 28.08
N ALA A 799 11.80 8.67 27.94
CA ALA A 799 12.03 8.00 26.67
C ALA A 799 10.91 8.27 25.66
N ASP A 800 9.64 8.14 26.05
CA ASP A 800 8.50 8.40 25.16
C ASP A 800 8.46 9.88 24.74
N ALA A 801 8.65 10.82 25.66
CA ALA A 801 8.73 12.25 25.34
C ALA A 801 9.88 12.57 24.37
N ARG A 802 11.06 11.97 24.60
CA ARG A 802 12.22 12.16 23.72
C ARG A 802 11.98 11.61 22.33
N ILE A 803 11.38 10.42 22.22
CA ILE A 803 11.08 9.83 20.92
C ILE A 803 9.99 10.62 20.19
N ARG A 804 8.96 11.10 20.88
CA ARG A 804 7.96 12.00 20.27
C ARG A 804 8.62 13.26 19.74
N PHE A 805 9.49 13.90 20.51
CA PHE A 805 10.25 15.07 20.07
C PHE A 805 11.08 14.76 18.80
N ILE A 806 11.82 13.65 18.82
CA ILE A 806 12.66 13.22 17.70
C ILE A 806 11.82 12.95 16.45
N LYS A 807 10.63 12.34 16.58
CA LYS A 807 9.72 12.09 15.46
C LYS A 807 9.23 13.35 14.76
N HIS A 808 9.28 14.51 15.44
CA HIS A 808 8.91 15.80 14.87
C HIS A 808 10.12 16.60 14.33
N LEU A 809 11.34 16.05 14.42
CA LEU A 809 12.50 16.67 13.79
C LEU A 809 12.45 16.42 12.28
N SER A 810 12.15 17.47 11.52
CA SER A 810 12.21 17.46 10.06
C SER A 810 13.66 17.43 9.59
N THR A 811 13.99 16.55 8.65
CA THR A 811 15.26 16.53 7.92
C THR A 811 15.17 17.28 6.59
N ASP A 812 14.02 17.88 6.28
CA ASP A 812 13.77 18.54 5.01
C ASP A 812 14.33 19.97 4.97
N PHE A 813 14.76 20.39 3.78
CA PHE A 813 15.15 21.77 3.50
C PHE A 813 13.92 22.68 3.40
N LYS A 814 13.49 23.21 4.56
CA LYS A 814 12.29 24.06 4.71
C LYS A 814 12.27 25.29 3.79
N ARG A 815 13.44 25.77 3.35
CA ARG A 815 13.59 26.99 2.55
C ARG A 815 13.97 26.72 1.09
N GLN A 816 14.20 25.46 0.70
CA GLN A 816 14.53 25.08 -0.69
C GLN A 816 13.49 25.55 -1.73
N LYS A 817 12.18 25.49 -1.41
CA LYS A 817 11.14 26.02 -2.31
C LYS A 817 11.28 27.52 -2.55
N ASP A 818 11.74 28.27 -1.56
CA ASP A 818 11.98 29.70 -1.69
C ASP A 818 13.21 29.96 -2.59
N VAL A 819 14.27 29.17 -2.43
CA VAL A 819 15.43 29.16 -3.33
C VAL A 819 15.00 28.95 -4.79
N VAL A 820 14.16 27.93 -5.05
CA VAL A 820 13.60 27.66 -6.40
C VAL A 820 12.78 28.85 -6.91
N ARG A 821 11.89 29.41 -6.07
CA ARG A 821 11.07 30.58 -6.42
C ARG A 821 11.94 31.77 -6.81
N ILE A 822 12.99 32.06 -6.05
CA ILE A 822 13.92 33.16 -6.30
C ILE A 822 14.65 32.96 -7.64
N LEU A 823 15.19 31.76 -7.89
CA LEU A 823 15.87 31.43 -9.14
C LEU A 823 14.93 31.57 -10.35
N PHE A 824 13.67 31.13 -10.19
CA PHE A 824 12.63 31.29 -11.20
C PHE A 824 12.35 32.77 -11.49
N SER A 825 12.09 33.58 -10.46
CA SER A 825 11.84 35.02 -10.62
C SER A 825 13.02 35.78 -11.24
N ARG A 826 14.22 35.21 -11.26
CA ARG A 826 15.42 35.78 -11.90
C ARG A 826 15.68 35.29 -13.32
N GLY A 827 14.90 34.33 -13.81
CA GLY A 827 15.18 33.63 -15.06
C GLY A 827 16.45 32.75 -15.01
N GLN A 828 16.91 32.40 -13.81
CA GLN A 828 18.14 31.63 -13.58
C GLN A 828 17.87 30.12 -13.38
N LEU A 829 16.60 29.72 -13.28
CA LEU A 829 16.22 28.32 -13.07
C LEU A 829 16.68 27.39 -14.22
N ASN A 830 16.92 27.95 -15.41
CA ASN A 830 17.42 27.21 -16.57
C ASN A 830 18.95 27.01 -16.56
N THR A 831 19.68 27.73 -15.71
CA THR A 831 21.16 27.70 -15.67
C THR A 831 21.68 27.09 -14.37
N VAL A 832 20.99 27.28 -13.25
CA VAL A 832 21.38 26.77 -11.93
C VAL A 832 20.15 26.27 -11.18
N SER A 833 20.23 25.05 -10.64
CA SER A 833 19.20 24.45 -9.78
C SER A 833 19.45 24.74 -8.30
N ALA A 834 18.40 24.64 -7.47
CA ALA A 834 18.53 24.79 -6.03
C ALA A 834 19.47 23.72 -5.46
N GLU A 835 19.33 22.48 -5.91
CA GLU A 835 20.12 21.32 -5.49
C GLU A 835 21.61 21.52 -5.76
N GLN A 836 21.96 22.09 -6.93
CA GLN A 836 23.35 22.47 -7.22
C GLN A 836 23.88 23.50 -6.22
N LEU A 837 23.08 24.50 -5.83
CA LEU A 837 23.52 25.51 -4.85
C LEU A 837 23.73 24.91 -3.45
N TYR A 838 22.91 23.94 -3.04
CA TYR A 838 23.11 23.20 -1.79
C TYR A 838 24.38 22.34 -1.86
N ALA A 839 24.61 21.63 -2.96
CA ALA A 839 25.77 20.75 -3.15
C ALA A 839 27.12 21.49 -3.09
N LEU A 840 27.15 22.80 -3.36
CA LEU A 840 28.36 23.60 -3.21
C LEU A 840 28.93 23.61 -1.78
N PHE A 841 28.08 23.38 -0.78
CA PHE A 841 28.44 23.38 0.62
C PHE A 841 28.74 21.99 1.15
N ASP A 842 28.79 20.97 0.29
CA ASP A 842 28.94 19.58 0.72
C ASP A 842 30.21 19.37 1.54
N ALA A 843 31.34 19.85 1.03
CA ALA A 843 32.62 19.73 1.72
C ALA A 843 32.76 20.58 3.00
N ALA A 844 31.73 21.39 3.37
CA ALA A 844 31.80 22.30 4.50
C ALA A 844 31.37 21.63 5.82
N PRO A 845 32.24 21.54 6.84
CA PRO A 845 31.89 20.96 8.14
C PRO A 845 30.76 21.73 8.83
N ALA A 846 29.98 21.03 9.67
CA ALA A 846 28.86 21.62 10.42
C ALA A 846 29.23 22.88 11.21
N ASP A 847 30.42 22.91 11.83
CA ASP A 847 30.90 24.09 12.56
C ASP A 847 31.22 25.28 11.62
N SER A 848 31.70 25.01 10.42
CA SER A 848 31.96 26.04 9.40
C SER A 848 30.66 26.63 8.88
N ILE A 849 29.64 25.80 8.66
CA ILE A 849 28.29 26.26 8.26
C ILE A 849 27.66 27.12 9.36
N ARG A 850 27.79 26.72 10.63
CA ARG A 850 27.34 27.53 11.77
C ARG A 850 28.06 28.87 11.88
N LYS A 851 29.38 28.88 11.63
CA LYS A 851 30.17 30.13 11.56
C LYS A 851 29.70 31.03 10.42
N ALA A 852 29.50 30.47 9.23
CA ALA A 852 28.97 31.18 8.06
C ALA A 852 27.58 31.78 8.34
N ARG A 853 26.71 31.02 9.02
CA ARG A 853 25.39 31.52 9.44
C ARG A 853 25.48 32.73 10.37
N ARG A 854 26.41 32.73 11.34
CA ARG A 854 26.66 33.90 12.20
C ARG A 854 27.23 35.07 11.42
N ALA A 855 28.17 34.80 10.51
CA ALA A 855 28.81 35.79 9.67
C ALA A 855 27.80 36.54 8.78
N LEU A 856 26.70 35.90 8.32
CA LEU A 856 25.61 36.59 7.61
C LEU A 856 25.03 37.75 8.41
N THR A 857 24.80 37.55 9.71
CA THR A 857 24.24 38.56 10.61
C THR A 857 25.28 39.63 10.93
N GLU A 858 26.50 39.21 11.27
CA GLU A 858 27.61 40.11 11.63
C GLU A 858 27.98 41.07 10.48
N ASN A 859 28.00 40.56 9.25
CA ASN A 859 28.30 41.35 8.05
C ASN A 859 27.07 42.08 7.48
N LYS A 860 25.88 41.94 8.09
CA LYS A 860 24.62 42.50 7.59
C LYS A 860 24.38 42.20 6.09
N TRP A 861 24.56 40.94 5.70
CA TRP A 861 24.59 40.50 4.29
C TRP A 861 23.48 41.10 3.41
N HIS A 862 22.24 41.11 3.90
CA HIS A 862 21.06 41.67 3.21
C HIS A 862 21.13 43.17 2.89
N LEU A 863 21.98 43.94 3.58
CA LEU A 863 22.20 45.37 3.36
C LEU A 863 23.46 45.67 2.54
N THR A 864 24.16 44.64 2.05
CA THR A 864 25.46 44.83 1.38
C THR A 864 25.31 45.53 0.02
N PRO A 865 25.97 46.69 -0.20
CA PRO A 865 25.93 47.39 -1.48
C PRO A 865 26.54 46.56 -2.61
N LYS A 866 26.00 46.65 -3.84
CA LYS A 866 26.40 45.82 -5.01
C LYS A 866 27.92 45.72 -5.19
N LYS A 867 28.65 46.84 -5.05
CA LYS A 867 30.11 46.92 -5.19
C LYS A 867 30.91 46.11 -4.17
N ASN A 868 30.33 45.79 -3.01
CA ASN A 868 31.00 45.11 -1.90
C ASN A 868 30.56 43.65 -1.73
N ARG A 869 29.56 43.19 -2.50
CA ARG A 869 28.94 41.86 -2.28
C ARG A 869 29.93 40.71 -2.45
N GLY A 870 30.78 40.74 -3.49
CA GLY A 870 31.79 39.70 -3.68
C GLY A 870 32.76 39.60 -2.50
N PHE A 871 33.24 40.75 -2.00
CA PHE A 871 34.14 40.79 -0.84
C PHE A 871 33.48 40.25 0.44
N VAL A 872 32.24 40.67 0.71
CA VAL A 872 31.48 40.18 1.88
C VAL A 872 31.08 38.71 1.73
N TRP A 873 30.86 38.24 0.50
CA TRP A 873 30.59 36.82 0.25
C TRP A 873 31.80 35.96 0.66
N PHE A 874 33.03 36.38 0.31
CA PHE A 874 34.25 35.69 0.74
C PHE A 874 34.46 35.67 2.27
N SER A 875 33.95 36.67 3.00
CA SER A 875 34.05 36.68 4.47
C SER A 875 33.00 35.80 5.16
N ILE A 876 31.96 35.36 4.44
CA ILE A 876 30.86 34.56 4.97
C ILE A 876 31.00 33.09 4.59
N VAL A 877 31.34 32.81 3.34
CA VAL A 877 31.22 31.46 2.76
C VAL A 877 32.36 30.53 3.22
N PRO A 878 32.06 29.27 3.61
CA PRO A 878 33.09 28.30 3.98
C PRO A 878 34.12 28.02 2.87
N SER A 879 35.34 27.66 3.27
CA SER A 879 36.38 27.19 2.35
C SER A 879 35.94 25.96 1.58
N GLY A 880 36.08 25.97 0.24
CA GLY A 880 35.72 24.85 -0.64
C GLY A 880 34.48 25.09 -1.52
N VAL A 881 33.71 26.14 -1.25
CA VAL A 881 32.58 26.55 -2.11
C VAL A 881 33.11 27.20 -3.39
N SER A 882 32.67 26.71 -4.55
CA SER A 882 33.14 27.22 -5.86
C SER A 882 32.82 28.70 -6.06
N THR A 883 33.82 29.46 -6.52
CA THR A 883 33.68 30.89 -6.84
C THR A 883 32.87 31.14 -8.12
N GLU A 884 32.66 30.12 -8.94
CA GLU A 884 31.88 30.22 -10.19
C GLU A 884 30.41 30.62 -9.94
N TYR A 885 29.88 30.33 -8.74
CA TYR A 885 28.52 30.65 -8.35
C TYR A 885 28.39 31.97 -7.58
N MET A 886 29.49 32.70 -7.40
CA MET A 886 29.50 33.97 -6.66
C MET A 886 28.48 34.97 -7.23
N ASP A 887 28.36 35.05 -8.55
CA ASP A 887 27.42 35.97 -9.20
C ASP A 887 25.95 35.63 -8.93
N VAL A 888 25.64 34.33 -8.76
CA VAL A 888 24.30 33.86 -8.40
C VAL A 888 23.94 34.33 -6.98
N PHE A 889 24.87 34.19 -6.03
CA PHE A 889 24.69 34.64 -4.65
C PHE A 889 24.71 36.18 -4.51
N CYS A 890 25.48 36.90 -5.34
CA CYS A 890 25.62 38.36 -5.28
C CYS A 890 24.53 39.12 -6.05
N ASP A 891 23.78 38.47 -6.93
CA ASP A 891 22.55 39.03 -7.47
C ASP A 891 21.54 39.11 -6.33
N PHE A 892 20.97 40.29 -6.05
CA PHE A 892 19.96 40.52 -5.00
C PHE A 892 18.56 40.79 -5.56
N ARG A 893 18.38 40.78 -6.89
CA ARG A 893 17.07 41.00 -7.54
C ARG A 893 16.05 39.97 -7.07
N ASN A 894 14.77 40.34 -7.00
CA ASN A 894 13.69 39.40 -6.70
C ASN A 894 13.93 38.56 -5.42
N GLY A 895 14.49 39.19 -4.38
CA GLY A 895 14.64 38.58 -3.06
C GLY A 895 15.87 37.71 -2.82
N GLY A 896 16.72 37.44 -3.81
CA GLY A 896 17.80 36.46 -3.60
C GLY A 896 19.04 36.93 -2.85
N PHE A 897 19.02 38.10 -2.19
CA PHE A 897 19.87 38.28 -1.00
C PHE A 897 19.65 37.17 0.04
N ARG A 898 18.48 36.54 0.01
CA ARG A 898 18.10 35.40 0.85
C ARG A 898 18.77 34.09 0.46
N LEU A 899 19.23 33.89 -0.79
CA LEU A 899 19.71 32.59 -1.28
C LEU A 899 20.77 31.97 -0.35
N LEU A 900 21.85 32.70 -0.08
CA LEU A 900 22.92 32.22 0.79
C LEU A 900 22.44 31.98 2.23
N GLY A 901 21.55 32.84 2.72
CA GLY A 901 21.01 32.73 4.07
C GLY A 901 20.07 31.55 4.26
N ASP A 902 19.19 31.31 3.29
CA ASP A 902 18.22 30.22 3.32
C ASP A 902 18.93 28.86 3.28
N ILE A 903 19.95 28.70 2.42
CA ILE A 903 20.78 27.48 2.34
C ILE A 903 21.56 27.25 3.65
N LEU A 904 22.27 28.26 4.16
CA LEU A 904 23.04 28.11 5.40
C LEU A 904 22.16 27.82 6.62
N CYS A 905 20.94 28.36 6.66
CA CYS A 905 19.98 28.05 7.72
C CYS A 905 19.46 26.60 7.61
N ASP A 906 19.11 26.16 6.40
CA ASP A 906 18.65 24.78 6.16
C ASP A 906 19.76 23.77 6.52
N LEU A 907 21.02 24.02 6.16
CA LEU A 907 22.15 23.14 6.50
C LEU A 907 22.49 23.14 8.01
N ASP A 908 22.52 24.28 8.70
CA ASP A 908 22.80 24.32 10.16
C ASP A 908 21.68 23.64 10.98
N GLU A 909 20.42 23.81 10.58
CA GLU A 909 19.27 23.12 11.19
C GLU A 909 19.35 21.62 10.97
N LEU A 910 19.64 21.19 9.75
CA LEU A 910 19.86 19.79 9.41
C LEU A 910 20.97 19.15 10.26
N TYR A 911 22.18 19.74 10.30
CA TYR A 911 23.29 19.18 11.09
C TYR A 911 22.96 19.13 12.59
N SER A 912 22.21 20.11 13.08
CA SER A 912 21.74 20.12 14.47
C SER A 912 20.75 18.98 14.74
N ASN A 913 19.81 18.74 13.83
CA ASN A 913 18.83 17.64 13.93
C ASN A 913 19.51 16.27 13.83
N GLN A 914 20.46 16.09 12.90
CA GLN A 914 21.24 14.86 12.79
C GLN A 914 22.03 14.55 14.07
N LYS A 915 22.64 15.57 14.69
CA LYS A 915 23.36 15.37 15.95
C LYS A 915 22.44 14.87 17.07
N ILE A 916 21.20 15.34 17.09
CA ILE A 916 20.17 14.88 18.03
C ILE A 916 19.75 13.44 17.71
N LEU A 917 19.56 13.11 16.42
CA LEU A 917 19.19 11.77 15.95
C LEU A 917 20.27 10.72 16.25
N LYS A 918 21.54 11.06 16.03
CA LYS A 918 22.69 10.15 16.29
C LYS A 918 22.96 9.94 17.79
N ASN A 919 22.55 10.90 18.65
CA ASN A 919 22.78 10.87 20.09
C ASN A 919 21.47 10.88 20.87
N ILE A 920 20.64 9.86 20.63
CA ILE A 920 19.39 9.64 21.38
C ILE A 920 19.70 9.49 22.88
N VAL A 921 20.81 8.81 23.18
CA VAL A 921 21.39 8.68 24.52
C VAL A 921 22.42 9.80 24.74
N ARG A 922 22.35 10.46 25.89
CA ARG A 922 23.18 11.60 26.28
C ARG A 922 23.98 11.28 27.54
N ASP A 923 25.14 11.92 27.69
CA ASP A 923 26.04 11.67 28.82
C ASP A 923 25.37 11.88 30.19
N GLY A 924 24.49 12.89 30.30
CA GLY A 924 23.73 13.21 31.51
C GLY A 924 22.46 12.40 31.76
N ASP A 925 22.12 11.41 30.92
CA ASP A 925 20.91 10.59 31.14
C ASP A 925 21.08 9.62 32.32
N SER A 926 19.98 9.30 33.00
CA SER A 926 19.96 8.28 34.06
C SER A 926 20.30 6.89 33.49
N PRO A 927 20.88 5.98 34.30
CA PRO A 927 21.17 4.61 33.86
C PRO A 927 19.95 3.88 33.28
N GLU A 928 18.77 4.08 33.89
CA GLU A 928 17.50 3.52 33.44
C GLU A 928 17.10 4.06 32.07
N LEU A 929 17.20 5.37 31.85
CA LEU A 929 16.87 5.99 30.57
C LEU A 929 17.82 5.53 29.46
N LYS A 930 19.13 5.44 29.76
CA LYS A 930 20.13 4.90 28.83
C LYS A 930 19.79 3.47 28.41
N PHE A 931 19.33 2.65 29.36
CA PHE A 931 18.93 1.27 29.07
C PHE A 931 17.61 1.18 28.30
N ILE A 932 16.58 1.95 28.67
CA ILE A 932 15.30 1.97 27.94
C ILE A 932 15.50 2.37 26.48
N LEU A 933 16.35 3.37 26.22
CA LEU A 933 16.67 3.84 24.88
C LEU A 933 17.66 2.93 24.12
N SER A 934 18.26 1.95 24.79
CA SER A 934 19.23 1.04 24.17
C SER A 934 18.57 0.15 23.12
N GLY A 935 19.29 -0.09 22.01
CA GLY A 935 18.80 -0.91 20.90
C GLY A 935 17.84 -0.19 19.93
N ILE A 936 17.38 1.02 20.24
CA ILE A 936 16.53 1.81 19.34
C ILE A 936 17.39 2.42 18.22
N ARG A 937 17.44 1.73 17.07
CA ARG A 937 18.13 2.20 15.85
C ARG A 937 17.20 2.82 14.82
N HIS A 938 15.93 2.38 14.77
CA HIS A 938 14.91 2.86 13.83
C HIS A 938 13.60 3.16 14.57
N PHE A 939 12.90 4.24 14.17
CA PHE A 939 11.72 4.76 14.87
C PHE A 939 10.42 3.99 14.60
N SER A 940 10.43 3.03 13.68
CA SER A 940 9.22 2.33 13.21
C SER A 940 8.65 1.33 14.21
N ASP A 941 9.45 0.80 15.16
CA ASP A 941 8.98 -0.16 16.17
C ASP A 941 9.57 0.03 17.58
N TYR A 942 9.78 1.29 17.96
CA TYR A 942 10.44 1.62 19.23
C TYR A 942 9.63 1.21 20.47
N LYS A 943 8.29 1.11 20.37
CA LYS A 943 7.41 0.83 21.52
C LYS A 943 7.64 -0.57 22.08
N GLU A 944 7.77 -1.57 21.21
CA GLU A 944 8.01 -2.94 21.66
C GLU A 944 9.38 -3.10 22.33
N THR A 945 10.39 -2.39 21.81
CA THR A 945 11.73 -2.31 22.40
C THR A 945 11.70 -1.64 23.77
N ILE A 946 11.04 -0.48 23.90
CA ILE A 946 10.88 0.21 25.19
C ILE A 946 10.21 -0.67 26.22
N VAL A 947 9.09 -1.32 25.85
CA VAL A 947 8.35 -2.20 26.77
C VAL A 947 9.24 -3.36 27.22
N SER A 948 9.94 -4.01 26.29
CA SER A 948 10.85 -5.11 26.61
C SER A 948 11.99 -4.67 27.54
N ASN A 949 12.56 -3.49 27.30
CA ASN A 949 13.60 -2.92 28.15
C ASN A 949 13.07 -2.55 29.55
N CYS A 950 11.83 -2.05 29.66
CA CYS A 950 11.19 -1.80 30.95
C CYS A 950 11.02 -3.11 31.75
N ILE A 951 10.54 -4.18 31.11
CA ILE A 951 10.40 -5.50 31.72
C ILE A 951 11.75 -6.01 32.22
N ALA A 952 12.81 -5.88 31.40
CA ALA A 952 14.17 -6.29 31.78
C ALA A 952 14.77 -5.44 32.91
N LEU A 953 14.39 -4.16 33.03
CA LEU A 953 14.83 -3.30 34.14
C LEU A 953 14.15 -3.60 35.47
N LEU A 954 12.87 -4.01 35.42
CA LEU A 954 12.10 -4.42 36.58
C LEU A 954 12.54 -5.80 37.09
N SER A 955 12.78 -6.75 36.18
CA SER A 955 13.20 -8.10 36.52
C SER A 955 14.44 -8.54 35.72
N PRO A 956 15.63 -8.01 36.04
CA PRO A 956 16.86 -8.37 35.34
C PRO A 956 17.19 -9.86 35.55
N PRO A 957 17.64 -10.59 34.50
CA PRO A 957 17.98 -12.01 34.62
C PRO A 957 19.21 -12.24 35.50
N ASP A 958 20.20 -11.34 35.42
CA ASP A 958 21.54 -11.54 36.00
C ASP A 958 21.78 -10.80 37.33
N ARG A 959 20.77 -10.06 37.84
CA ARG A 959 20.92 -9.22 39.05
C ARG A 959 19.75 -9.41 40.01
N ARG A 960 19.75 -10.54 40.73
CA ARG A 960 18.66 -10.91 41.67
C ARG A 960 18.39 -9.85 42.73
N GLU A 961 19.41 -9.15 43.21
CA GLU A 961 19.29 -8.07 44.21
C GLU A 961 18.54 -6.83 43.71
N ARG A 962 18.36 -6.68 42.38
CA ARG A 962 17.63 -5.56 41.76
C ARG A 962 16.29 -5.98 41.16
N ARG A 963 15.87 -7.22 41.38
CA ARG A 963 14.64 -7.76 40.85
C ARG A 963 13.47 -7.29 41.69
N VAL A 964 12.51 -6.66 41.03
CA VAL A 964 11.17 -6.40 41.58
C VAL A 964 10.24 -7.47 41.01
N ASP A 965 9.46 -8.11 41.88
CA ASP A 965 8.43 -9.03 41.43
C ASP A 965 7.34 -8.27 40.66
N PHE A 966 6.79 -8.85 39.59
CA PHE A 966 5.86 -8.11 38.74
C PHE A 966 4.55 -7.77 39.44
N ASP A 967 4.12 -8.58 40.41
CA ASP A 967 2.92 -8.27 41.20
C ASP A 967 3.16 -7.05 42.09
N GLU A 968 4.32 -6.98 42.74
CA GLU A 968 4.72 -5.82 43.54
C GLU A 968 4.95 -4.57 42.66
N ALA A 969 5.50 -4.75 41.46
CA ALA A 969 5.68 -3.67 40.49
C ALA A 969 4.34 -3.09 40.03
N VAL A 970 3.32 -3.92 39.83
CA VAL A 970 1.96 -3.46 39.51
C VAL A 970 1.41 -2.60 40.64
N LYS A 971 1.47 -3.07 41.90
CA LYS A 971 0.99 -2.28 43.05
C LYS A 971 1.71 -0.93 43.17
N CYS A 972 3.05 -0.94 43.08
CA CYS A 972 3.86 0.27 43.12
C CYS A 972 3.49 1.26 42.00
N ALA A 973 3.35 0.78 40.76
CA ALA A 973 2.96 1.63 39.63
C ALA A 973 1.54 2.20 39.78
N VAL A 974 0.58 1.42 40.28
CA VAL A 974 -0.77 1.92 40.58
C VAL A 974 -0.73 2.98 41.68
N ALA A 975 0.07 2.78 42.74
CA ALA A 975 0.22 3.76 43.82
C ALA A 975 0.82 5.09 43.33
N LEU A 976 1.66 5.05 42.29
CA LEU A 976 2.21 6.23 41.62
C LEU A 976 1.21 6.91 40.65
N GLY A 977 0.02 6.36 40.45
CA GLY A 977 -0.97 6.85 39.49
C GLY A 977 -0.72 6.42 38.05
N GLU A 978 0.11 5.40 37.84
CA GLU A 978 0.69 5.04 36.53
C GLU A 978 0.04 3.79 35.93
N ARG A 979 -1.29 3.74 35.97
CA ARG A 979 -2.08 2.61 35.44
C ARG A 979 -1.84 2.37 33.95
N ARG A 980 -1.61 3.44 33.17
CA ARG A 980 -1.27 3.31 31.75
C ARG A 980 0.01 2.51 31.54
N PHE A 981 1.05 2.78 32.34
CA PHE A 981 2.30 2.00 32.30
C PHE A 981 2.04 0.52 32.62
N VAL A 982 1.19 0.23 33.62
CA VAL A 982 0.79 -1.15 33.95
C VAL A 982 0.12 -1.85 32.78
N LEU A 983 -0.87 -1.22 32.14
CA LEU A 983 -1.59 -1.80 31.00
C LEU A 983 -0.71 -1.93 29.74
N GLU A 984 0.30 -1.06 29.61
CA GLU A 984 1.26 -1.09 28.50
C GLU A 984 2.34 -2.14 28.66
N VAL A 985 2.92 -2.27 29.86
CA VAL A 985 4.12 -3.05 30.14
C VAL A 985 3.82 -4.39 30.81
N MET A 986 2.84 -4.43 31.72
CA MET A 986 2.56 -5.59 32.59
C MET A 986 1.07 -6.01 32.59
N PRO A 987 0.36 -6.06 31.44
CA PRO A 987 -1.08 -6.37 31.43
C PRO A 987 -1.40 -7.79 31.92
N TYR A 988 -0.46 -8.73 31.83
CA TYR A 988 -0.61 -10.09 32.38
C TYR A 988 -0.69 -10.08 33.92
N SER A 989 0.27 -9.46 34.60
CA SER A 989 0.26 -9.38 36.07
C SER A 989 -0.92 -8.55 36.59
N ALA A 990 -1.33 -7.51 35.86
CA ALA A 990 -2.55 -6.76 36.19
C ALA A 990 -3.82 -7.64 36.17
N LEU A 991 -3.86 -8.69 35.32
CA LEU A 991 -5.01 -9.57 35.18
C LEU A 991 -5.25 -10.42 36.44
N GLU A 992 -4.18 -10.85 37.10
CA GLU A 992 -4.25 -11.63 38.35
C GLU A 992 -4.92 -10.82 39.46
N TRP A 993 -4.50 -9.56 39.64
CA TRP A 993 -5.05 -8.64 40.64
C TRP A 993 -6.38 -8.01 40.26
N THR A 994 -6.88 -8.23 39.04
CA THR A 994 -8.13 -7.60 38.61
C THR A 994 -9.32 -8.15 39.40
N VAL A 995 -10.18 -7.25 39.91
CA VAL A 995 -11.47 -7.60 40.52
C VAL A 995 -12.38 -8.26 39.48
N GLY A 996 -12.84 -9.49 39.74
CA GLY A 996 -13.78 -10.19 38.88
C GLY A 996 -15.26 -9.85 39.18
N PRO A 997 -16.21 -10.22 38.30
CA PRO A 997 -17.62 -10.14 38.65
C PRO A 997 -17.86 -10.97 39.89
N ALA A 998 -18.49 -10.38 40.92
CA ALA A 998 -18.75 -11.05 42.18
C ALA A 998 -19.38 -12.42 41.91
N GLU A 999 -18.63 -13.51 42.15
CA GLU A 999 -19.25 -14.82 42.24
C GLU A 999 -20.35 -14.66 43.30
N LYS A 1000 -21.61 -14.84 42.89
CA LYS A 1000 -22.69 -15.08 43.84
C LYS A 1000 -22.24 -16.28 44.66
N LYS A 1001 -21.62 -16.03 45.82
CA LYS A 1001 -21.41 -17.02 46.86
C LYS A 1001 -22.79 -17.62 47.10
N LYS A 1002 -23.03 -18.81 46.54
CA LYS A 1002 -24.11 -19.68 46.99
C LYS A 1002 -23.84 -19.87 48.48
N ARG A 1003 -24.52 -19.10 49.33
CA ARG A 1003 -24.66 -19.40 50.74
C ARG A 1003 -25.29 -20.80 50.79
N ARG A 1004 -24.46 -21.83 50.92
CA ARG A 1004 -24.87 -23.12 51.45
C ARG A 1004 -25.31 -22.84 52.88
N TRP A 1005 -26.60 -22.59 53.05
CA TRP A 1005 -27.28 -22.80 54.31
C TRP A 1005 -27.32 -24.30 54.55
N PHE A 1006 -26.44 -24.77 55.43
CA PHE A 1006 -26.57 -25.95 56.30
C PHE A 1006 -25.64 -25.62 57.46
N GLY A 1007 -26.03 -25.47 58.71
CA GLY A 1007 -27.28 -25.68 59.41
C GLY A 1007 -26.89 -25.81 60.89
N ARG A 1008 -27.67 -25.21 61.77
CA ARG A 1008 -28.21 -26.00 62.88
C ARG A 1008 -29.65 -26.29 62.52
#